data_AF-A0A955EXL5-F1
#
_entry.id   AF-A0A955EXL5-F1
#
_cell.length_a   1.000
_cell.length_b   1.000
_cell.length_c   1.000
_cell.angle_alpha   90.00
_cell.angle_beta   90.00
_cell.angle_gamma   90.00
#
_symmetry.space_group_name_H-M   'P 1'
#
loop_
_entity.id
_entity.type
_entity.pdbx_description
1 polymer ?
#
loop_
_entity_poly.entity_id
_entity_poly.type
_entity_poly.pdbx_seq_one_letter_code
_entity_poly.pdbx_strand_id
1 'polypeptide(L)'
;MNSRQQTLFSRHLGGDSLGRPSTVSIVAAVVFLLFTGQVVAQTTYVVDGSLGASTPTTGPFQTIQEAIAEAVSGDTINILPGLYVESVTIAENLTITGPFAGMTAVGRATPLDTTNNAVIQNGAADAFIFEPGGSGSTVDGLSFSALSGIASISHPDASTDPNTAATLSDVSVLNCHFATDASPGSKALEILGATRDLLVETCQFMAGGSSSGASAVFSFFDVGGNLRGHLGFRLLANRFEGVDSTFVLFSRSRHAPSVSHAPTIQGNTFIGANVALGFYRLFTLNQDALFRGFKIYDNDFVSNSFFAMRLEHLEDSEIAFNRFAENGLWFEGSDADRSPTRNLIHENEFTGFIAIEFSGAMTRPLDSNLFFENAFETTGPAVIVDNGTGGTVTTSGLNFSGNWWNSSTGPAPTGSGASITGPLAGLVDFSPWLDSGIDDEPGSVGWQGDFSVLHVDDASPQIDTEATLDLDLADIVGGGDGTGTGLNTGIDPADGTVGLPANSGGAHSGTAANVFYPVSYPFVDGVFQASGANGATPVTVSSTGIMATLPSLGGSLTFGVILNGVPPTQTTTSFGPNVPVVSMHASAAITFDIDAMEAAHAGHEATLFTCLLGAADYAAATTLHILVDGVIRSTKSIAGSERVAQLAIELAPADRFLTIISVYGQNTSFSFKQGRIGRPTVRLVRSPNPSQSGRIEEAVRLVDPGGLVDVADGAYQESLFFVDGGRRVEGPLTGVAQLTGTEDTTWWITLVDPGSALRRLTLDGLGRSFQGSILTNLGTTSNPTVIEDCSFQDFDRDAIQALGAGSASILGCQMSGIRRTGIIAGGGTVLVDDFTYMGGAPGAAPVNGGITLQWQHPASGPRSIIRNSFITGASSAGAHGVAITRLGALGVPTEALIEDCVITGNRNGILVDDPANPSTEDPDCSVQIDTVDLSSSLDACILIGSDNARVRVDNCDLRGAGQAGLCINRSALVDAGDCLVGDITGLGSSTGGNDLSGYGFDDAPPWAIEI
;
A
#
# COMPACT_ATOMS: atom_id res chain seq x y z
N MET A 1 35.97 -66.62 5.02
CA MET A 1 34.99 -65.84 4.24
C MET A 1 35.04 -64.41 4.74
N ASN A 2 35.08 -63.45 3.82
CA ASN A 2 34.68 -62.03 3.80
C ASN A 2 34.17 -61.39 5.12
N SER A 3 34.43 -60.13 5.49
CA SER A 3 35.10 -58.96 4.84
C SER A 3 35.34 -57.89 5.94
N ARG A 4 36.52 -57.29 6.17
CA ARG A 4 37.18 -56.13 5.49
C ARG A 4 36.20 -54.99 5.10
N GLN A 5 36.44 -53.69 5.35
CA GLN A 5 37.63 -52.98 5.86
C GLN A 5 37.24 -51.59 6.47
N GLN A 6 38.02 -51.11 7.46
CA GLN A 6 38.60 -49.75 7.66
C GLN A 6 37.82 -48.49 7.17
N THR A 7 37.77 -47.35 7.88
CA THR A 7 38.62 -46.81 8.99
C THR A 7 37.77 -45.82 9.86
N LEU A 8 38.22 -44.86 10.70
CA LEU A 8 39.52 -44.23 10.97
C LEU A 8 39.79 -44.03 12.50
N PHE A 9 40.44 -42.94 12.89
CA PHE A 9 41.06 -42.70 14.21
C PHE A 9 40.27 -41.79 15.17
N SER A 10 40.36 -42.10 16.47
CA SER A 10 40.35 -41.14 17.57
C SER A 10 41.38 -41.57 18.61
N ARG A 11 42.24 -40.66 19.10
CA ARG A 11 43.14 -40.94 20.22
C ARG A 11 43.57 -39.70 21.00
N HIS A 12 43.30 -39.79 22.30
CA HIS A 12 44.10 -39.32 23.44
C HIS A 12 44.07 -37.85 23.90
N LEU A 13 44.06 -37.79 25.24
CA LEU A 13 44.12 -36.64 26.14
C LEU A 13 45.57 -36.20 26.37
N GLY A 14 45.76 -34.95 26.79
CA GLY A 14 46.84 -34.59 27.72
C GLY A 14 47.58 -33.28 27.44
N GLY A 15 47.30 -32.26 28.28
CA GLY A 15 48.22 -31.18 28.70
C GLY A 15 48.92 -30.32 27.63
N ASP A 16 48.68 -29.00 27.65
CA ASP A 16 49.55 -28.11 28.45
C ASP A 16 49.08 -26.65 28.43
N SER A 17 49.69 -25.86 29.32
CA SER A 17 49.36 -24.46 29.60
C SER A 17 49.69 -23.48 28.47
N LEU A 18 48.75 -22.59 28.14
CA LEU A 18 49.06 -21.26 27.60
C LEU A 18 48.50 -20.18 28.53
N GLY A 19 49.38 -19.28 28.95
CA GLY A 19 49.08 -18.25 29.95
C GLY A 19 48.16 -17.16 29.42
N ARG A 20 47.28 -16.65 30.30
CA ARG A 20 46.50 -15.43 30.03
C ARG A 20 47.46 -14.27 29.73
N PRO A 21 47.27 -13.49 28.66
CA PRO A 21 48.03 -12.26 28.46
C PRO A 21 47.71 -11.28 29.60
N SER A 22 48.73 -10.76 30.26
CA SER A 22 48.57 -9.75 31.31
C SER A 22 47.98 -8.46 30.73
N THR A 23 47.17 -7.76 31.51
CA THR A 23 46.42 -6.54 31.13
C THR A 23 47.27 -5.43 30.48
N VAL A 24 48.59 -5.44 30.73
CA VAL A 24 49.58 -4.52 30.13
C VAL A 24 49.69 -4.69 28.60
N SER A 25 49.53 -5.91 28.06
CA SER A 25 49.67 -6.17 26.62
C SER A 25 48.48 -5.64 25.80
N ILE A 26 47.28 -5.60 26.38
CA ILE A 26 46.08 -5.07 25.73
C ILE A 26 46.14 -3.53 25.69
N VAL A 27 46.61 -2.89 26.77
CA VAL A 27 46.83 -1.44 26.78
C VAL A 27 47.90 -1.03 25.78
N ALA A 28 48.98 -1.81 25.61
CA ALA A 28 49.98 -1.54 24.59
C ALA A 28 49.40 -1.60 23.15
N ALA A 29 48.56 -2.60 22.84
CA ALA A 29 47.91 -2.71 21.54
C ALA A 29 46.91 -1.57 21.27
N VAL A 30 46.10 -1.19 22.25
CA VAL A 30 45.13 -0.08 22.13
C VAL A 30 45.83 1.27 22.02
N VAL A 31 46.95 1.50 22.73
CA VAL A 31 47.74 2.73 22.61
C VAL A 31 48.50 2.81 21.28
N PHE A 32 48.89 1.68 20.67
CA PHE A 32 49.49 1.67 19.33
C PHE A 32 48.47 1.98 18.22
N LEU A 33 47.23 1.51 18.37
CA LEU A 33 46.12 1.80 17.45
C LEU A 33 45.62 3.26 17.52
N LEU A 34 45.93 3.99 18.60
CA LEU A 34 45.50 5.38 18.79
C LEU A 34 46.50 6.44 18.26
N PHE A 35 47.62 6.04 17.64
CA PHE A 35 48.70 6.96 17.24
C PHE A 35 49.25 6.82 15.82
N THR A 36 48.65 6.02 14.93
CA THR A 36 49.07 5.91 13.51
C THR A 36 48.03 6.35 12.49
N GLY A 37 46.91 6.94 12.92
CA GLY A 37 46.09 7.78 12.06
C GLY A 37 46.81 9.10 11.78
N GLN A 38 47.93 9.06 11.05
CA GLN A 38 48.47 10.28 10.46
C GLN A 38 47.43 10.78 9.47
N VAL A 39 46.85 11.95 9.76
CA VAL A 39 46.28 12.81 8.73
C VAL A 39 47.46 13.21 7.86
N VAL A 40 47.72 12.42 6.81
CA VAL A 40 48.64 12.82 5.75
C VAL A 40 48.08 14.12 5.19
N ALA A 41 48.94 15.14 5.09
CA ALA A 41 48.49 16.43 4.56
C ALA A 41 48.12 16.23 3.09
N GLN A 42 46.82 16.28 2.79
CA GLN A 42 46.31 16.14 1.43
C GLN A 42 47.00 17.18 0.53
N THR A 43 47.74 16.69 -0.45
CA THR A 43 48.47 17.52 -1.39
C THR A 43 47.58 17.76 -2.61
N THR A 44 47.54 18.99 -3.09
CA THR A 44 46.88 19.33 -4.34
C THR A 44 47.92 19.46 -5.44
N TYR A 45 47.90 18.54 -6.39
CA TYR A 45 48.69 18.60 -7.60
C TYR A 45 47.90 19.28 -8.71
N VAL A 46 48.59 20.10 -9.53
CA VAL A 46 47.97 20.81 -10.65
C VAL A 46 48.51 20.25 -11.95
N VAL A 47 47.62 19.95 -12.90
CA VAL A 47 47.93 19.47 -14.25
C VAL A 47 47.57 20.54 -15.26
N ASP A 48 48.53 20.90 -16.12
CA ASP A 48 48.37 21.93 -17.15
C ASP A 48 49.00 21.46 -18.47
N GLY A 49 48.15 20.92 -19.36
CA GLY A 49 48.55 20.44 -20.68
C GLY A 49 49.05 21.54 -21.64
N SER A 50 48.99 22.82 -21.26
CA SER A 50 49.55 23.93 -22.06
C SER A 50 51.06 24.15 -21.83
N LEU A 51 51.65 23.52 -20.81
CA LEU A 51 53.06 23.68 -20.47
C LEU A 51 53.97 22.87 -21.41
N GLY A 52 54.89 23.55 -22.10
CA GLY A 52 55.89 22.88 -22.94
C GLY A 52 56.89 22.02 -22.13
N ALA A 53 57.19 20.82 -22.65
CA ALA A 53 58.01 19.74 -22.08
C ALA A 53 59.11 20.13 -21.06
N SER A 54 58.71 20.27 -19.80
CA SER A 54 59.59 20.40 -18.63
C SER A 54 58.90 19.78 -17.42
N THR A 55 59.65 18.99 -16.64
CA THR A 55 59.14 18.14 -15.56
C THR A 55 59.49 18.71 -14.18
N PRO A 56 58.65 19.58 -13.59
CA PRO A 56 58.85 20.04 -12.22
C PRO A 56 58.42 18.96 -11.22
N THR A 57 59.31 18.54 -10.33
CA THR A 57 59.03 17.58 -9.24
C THR A 57 58.11 18.13 -8.13
N THR A 58 57.47 19.28 -8.35
CA THR A 58 56.55 19.95 -7.42
C THR A 58 55.42 20.71 -8.16
N GLY A 59 55.19 20.36 -9.43
CA GLY A 59 54.11 20.91 -10.27
C GLY A 59 54.41 22.25 -10.97
N PRO A 60 53.57 22.63 -11.97
CA PRO A 60 52.44 21.86 -12.50
C PRO A 60 52.92 20.71 -13.41
N PHE A 61 52.20 19.58 -13.38
CA PHE A 61 52.45 18.42 -14.25
C PHE A 61 51.89 18.63 -15.64
N GLN A 62 52.39 17.87 -16.62
CA GLN A 62 51.95 17.99 -18.01
C GLN A 62 50.86 16.99 -18.35
N THR A 63 50.93 15.79 -17.77
CA THR A 63 49.96 14.73 -17.94
C THR A 63 49.27 14.42 -16.62
N ILE A 64 48.06 13.88 -16.72
CA ILE A 64 47.26 13.46 -15.57
C ILE A 64 47.95 12.26 -14.89
N GLN A 65 48.49 11.33 -15.69
CA GLN A 65 49.17 10.16 -15.16
C GLN A 65 50.46 10.49 -14.38
N GLU A 66 51.21 11.53 -14.76
CA GLU A 66 52.37 12.01 -13.99
C GLU A 66 51.96 12.49 -12.60
N ALA A 67 50.87 13.25 -12.49
CA ALA A 67 50.38 13.75 -11.22
C ALA A 67 49.84 12.62 -10.32
N ILE A 68 49.13 11.64 -10.90
CA ILE A 68 48.66 10.45 -10.16
C ILE A 68 49.83 9.60 -9.66
N ALA A 69 50.93 9.49 -10.41
CA ALA A 69 52.10 8.68 -10.02
C ALA A 69 52.91 9.28 -8.85
N GLU A 70 52.79 10.59 -8.59
CA GLU A 70 53.36 11.25 -7.41
C GLU A 70 52.37 11.32 -6.23
N ALA A 71 51.06 11.17 -6.50
CA ALA A 71 50.02 11.25 -5.50
C ALA A 71 49.88 9.99 -4.64
N VAL A 72 49.38 10.18 -3.41
CA VAL A 72 49.02 9.09 -2.50
C VAL A 72 47.53 9.14 -2.15
N SER A 73 46.96 8.01 -1.72
CA SER A 73 45.57 7.94 -1.24
C SER A 73 45.23 9.08 -0.26
N GLY A 74 44.25 9.89 -0.63
CA GLY A 74 43.79 11.10 0.04
C GLY A 74 44.09 12.41 -0.71
N ASP A 75 45.00 12.41 -1.69
CA ASP A 75 45.41 13.62 -2.42
C ASP A 75 44.37 14.10 -3.45
N THR A 76 44.58 15.32 -3.96
CA THR A 76 43.74 15.96 -4.99
C THR A 76 44.53 16.25 -6.27
N ILE A 77 44.00 15.85 -7.42
CA ILE A 77 44.49 16.23 -8.75
C ILE A 77 43.55 17.29 -9.32
N ASN A 78 44.07 18.48 -9.64
CA ASN A 78 43.33 19.58 -10.26
C ASN A 78 43.79 19.76 -11.71
N ILE A 79 42.91 19.48 -12.66
CA ILE A 79 43.21 19.45 -14.09
C ILE A 79 42.66 20.74 -14.72
N LEU A 80 43.57 21.59 -15.23
CA LEU A 80 43.21 22.83 -15.90
C LEU A 80 42.61 22.58 -17.30
N PRO A 81 41.88 23.55 -17.90
CA PRO A 81 41.36 23.42 -19.27
C PRO A 81 42.47 23.07 -20.28
N GLY A 82 42.17 22.14 -21.19
CA GLY A 82 43.15 21.62 -22.14
C GLY A 82 42.69 20.34 -22.82
N LEU A 83 43.50 19.85 -23.75
CA LEU A 83 43.33 18.55 -24.39
C LEU A 83 44.40 17.58 -23.89
N TYR A 84 43.98 16.51 -23.22
CA TYR A 84 44.84 15.51 -22.60
C TYR A 84 44.74 14.21 -23.38
N VAL A 85 45.76 13.91 -24.20
CA VAL A 85 45.79 12.73 -25.07
C VAL A 85 46.55 11.60 -24.40
N GLU A 86 45.91 10.93 -23.45
CA GLU A 86 46.52 9.88 -22.61
C GLU A 86 45.49 8.81 -22.16
N SER A 87 46.00 7.68 -21.66
CA SER A 87 45.25 6.75 -20.82
C SER A 87 45.63 6.99 -19.36
N VAL A 88 44.64 7.15 -18.50
CA VAL A 88 44.80 7.43 -17.06
C VAL A 88 44.43 6.20 -16.25
N THR A 89 45.32 5.77 -15.36
CA THR A 89 45.10 4.65 -14.42
C THR A 89 45.18 5.15 -12.99
N ILE A 90 44.11 4.94 -12.22
CA ILE A 90 43.98 5.32 -10.80
C ILE A 90 44.18 4.07 -9.95
N ALA A 91 45.30 4.01 -9.22
CA ALA A 91 45.61 2.94 -8.28
C ALA A 91 45.49 3.37 -6.80
N GLU A 92 45.09 4.61 -6.54
CA GLU A 92 45.04 5.25 -5.22
C GLU A 92 43.69 5.96 -5.02
N ASN A 93 43.23 6.11 -3.78
CA ASN A 93 42.01 6.86 -3.46
C ASN A 93 42.25 8.37 -3.69
N LEU A 94 41.82 8.91 -4.83
CA LEU A 94 42.13 10.29 -5.23
C LEU A 94 40.87 11.11 -5.50
N THR A 95 40.95 12.42 -5.21
CA THR A 95 39.97 13.41 -5.67
C THR A 95 40.48 14.07 -6.94
N ILE A 96 39.88 13.79 -8.09
CA ILE A 96 40.28 14.32 -9.39
C ILE A 96 39.23 15.34 -9.83
N THR A 97 39.65 16.58 -10.06
CA THR A 97 38.79 17.72 -10.35
C THR A 97 39.15 18.34 -11.69
N GLY A 98 38.13 18.62 -12.49
CA GLY A 98 38.21 19.39 -13.73
C GLY A 98 37.71 20.83 -13.56
N PRO A 99 37.72 21.63 -14.65
CA PRO A 99 37.30 23.03 -14.64
C PRO A 99 35.83 23.26 -14.25
N PHE A 100 35.00 22.21 -14.34
CA PHE A 100 33.57 22.24 -13.98
C PHE A 100 33.26 21.40 -12.73
N ALA A 101 34.24 21.16 -11.85
CA ALA A 101 33.99 20.47 -10.59
C ALA A 101 32.89 21.18 -9.79
N GLY A 102 31.91 20.42 -9.29
CA GLY A 102 30.72 20.94 -8.62
C GLY A 102 29.69 21.68 -9.51
N MET A 103 29.81 21.62 -10.85
CA MET A 103 28.84 22.22 -11.78
C MET A 103 28.27 21.16 -12.73
N THR A 104 26.94 20.96 -12.78
CA THR A 104 26.31 19.91 -13.61
C THR A 104 26.85 19.81 -15.04
N ALA A 105 26.98 18.58 -15.56
CA ALA A 105 27.25 18.35 -16.97
C ALA A 105 25.99 18.43 -17.84
N VAL A 106 24.81 18.29 -17.24
CA VAL A 106 23.53 18.28 -17.94
C VAL A 106 23.30 19.61 -18.68
N GLY A 107 23.15 19.52 -20.01
CA GLY A 107 22.94 20.66 -20.90
C GLY A 107 24.23 21.28 -21.45
N ARG A 108 25.42 20.70 -21.21
CA ARG A 108 26.66 21.17 -21.84
C ARG A 108 26.66 20.82 -23.33
N ALA A 109 27.04 21.79 -24.16
CA ALA A 109 27.02 21.65 -25.61
C ALA A 109 28.16 20.74 -26.15
N THR A 110 27.89 20.09 -27.28
CA THR A 110 28.89 19.49 -28.17
C THR A 110 29.07 20.33 -29.44
N PRO A 111 30.26 20.33 -30.08
CA PRO A 111 31.49 19.66 -29.65
C PRO A 111 32.12 20.33 -28.41
N LEU A 112 32.91 19.56 -27.67
CA LEU A 112 33.60 20.02 -26.46
C LEU A 112 34.63 21.12 -26.78
N ASP A 113 34.53 22.27 -26.11
CA ASP A 113 35.51 23.35 -26.20
C ASP A 113 36.68 23.13 -25.21
N THR A 114 37.86 22.82 -25.73
CA THR A 114 39.10 22.62 -24.96
C THR A 114 39.64 23.90 -24.32
N THR A 115 39.10 25.08 -24.66
CA THR A 115 39.46 26.36 -24.02
C THR A 115 38.92 26.44 -22.59
N ASN A 116 37.78 25.79 -22.32
CA ASN A 116 37.08 25.83 -21.03
C ASN A 116 36.97 24.44 -20.37
N ASN A 117 37.03 23.35 -21.14
CA ASN A 117 36.99 21.98 -20.62
C ASN A 117 38.40 21.39 -20.49
N ALA A 118 38.62 20.57 -19.46
CA ALA A 118 39.66 19.53 -19.51
C ALA A 118 39.07 18.35 -20.29
N VAL A 119 39.49 18.21 -21.54
CA VAL A 119 39.03 17.14 -22.44
C VAL A 119 40.06 16.03 -22.43
N ILE A 120 39.70 14.88 -21.88
CA ILE A 120 40.49 13.65 -22.00
C ILE A 120 40.11 12.97 -23.31
N GLN A 121 41.11 12.66 -24.13
CA GLN A 121 40.92 11.98 -25.42
C GLN A 121 41.88 10.80 -25.56
N ASN A 122 41.35 9.61 -25.87
CA ASN A 122 42.20 8.46 -26.19
C ASN A 122 41.99 7.98 -27.64
N GLY A 123 43.07 7.45 -28.20
CA GLY A 123 43.08 6.68 -29.46
C GLY A 123 43.20 5.16 -29.26
N ALA A 124 43.23 4.70 -28.00
CA ALA A 124 43.08 3.31 -27.58
C ALA A 124 41.76 3.11 -26.81
N ALA A 125 41.45 1.86 -26.43
CA ALA A 125 40.13 1.46 -25.94
C ALA A 125 39.69 2.08 -24.59
N ASP A 126 40.66 2.43 -23.73
CA ASP A 126 40.41 2.81 -22.34
C ASP A 126 41.13 4.13 -22.00
N ALA A 127 40.42 5.26 -21.91
CA ALA A 127 41.04 6.54 -21.53
C ALA A 127 41.21 6.70 -20.01
N PHE A 128 40.43 5.97 -19.21
CA PHE A 128 40.33 6.17 -17.77
C PHE A 128 39.98 4.86 -17.06
N ILE A 129 40.87 4.37 -16.19
CA ILE A 129 40.87 3.04 -15.57
C ILE A 129 40.99 3.18 -14.04
N PHE A 130 40.20 2.42 -13.28
CA PHE A 130 40.31 2.32 -11.81
C PHE A 130 40.78 0.93 -11.39
N GLU A 131 41.99 0.86 -10.83
CA GLU A 131 42.49 -0.35 -10.17
C GLU A 131 41.94 -0.45 -8.73
N PRO A 132 42.05 -1.61 -8.03
CA PRO A 132 41.42 -1.81 -6.72
C PRO A 132 41.76 -0.78 -5.63
N GLY A 133 42.98 -0.24 -5.63
CA GLY A 133 43.40 0.80 -4.70
C GLY A 133 42.73 2.16 -4.96
N GLY A 134 42.09 2.34 -6.12
CA GLY A 134 41.24 3.49 -6.47
C GLY A 134 39.91 3.56 -5.73
N SER A 135 39.62 2.63 -4.81
CA SER A 135 38.38 2.65 -4.00
C SER A 135 38.29 3.94 -3.16
N GLY A 136 37.12 4.58 -3.15
CA GLY A 136 36.88 5.89 -2.52
C GLY A 136 37.17 7.10 -3.41
N SER A 137 37.73 6.90 -4.61
CA SER A 137 38.10 8.01 -5.51
C SER A 137 36.88 8.76 -6.03
N THR A 138 37.04 10.07 -6.22
CA THR A 138 36.04 10.95 -6.83
C THR A 138 36.60 11.57 -8.11
N VAL A 139 35.81 11.58 -9.18
CA VAL A 139 36.12 12.27 -10.44
C VAL A 139 35.02 13.28 -10.70
N ASP A 140 35.36 14.57 -10.74
CA ASP A 140 34.38 15.66 -10.76
C ASP A 140 34.68 16.67 -11.87
N GLY A 141 33.72 16.94 -12.75
CA GLY A 141 33.78 18.08 -13.68
C GLY A 141 34.68 17.94 -14.90
N LEU A 142 35.07 16.72 -15.27
CA LEU A 142 35.85 16.44 -16.49
C LEU A 142 34.97 16.28 -17.73
N SER A 143 35.59 16.41 -18.90
CA SER A 143 34.97 16.09 -20.18
C SER A 143 35.80 15.05 -20.91
N PHE A 144 35.14 14.16 -21.62
CA PHE A 144 35.77 13.03 -22.29
C PHE A 144 35.28 12.91 -23.74
N SER A 145 36.18 12.62 -24.67
CA SER A 145 35.86 12.36 -26.08
C SER A 145 36.74 11.25 -26.64
N ALA A 146 36.18 10.31 -27.41
CA ALA A 146 36.99 9.27 -28.03
C ALA A 146 36.46 8.80 -29.38
N LEU A 147 37.34 8.14 -30.13
CA LEU A 147 37.05 7.50 -31.42
C LEU A 147 36.75 5.99 -31.29
N SER A 148 36.89 5.42 -30.09
CA SER A 148 36.62 4.00 -29.79
C SER A 148 36.68 3.72 -28.29
N GLY A 149 35.57 3.94 -27.57
CA GLY A 149 35.50 3.76 -26.11
C GLY A 149 36.12 4.92 -25.32
N ILE A 150 35.46 5.34 -24.22
CA ILE A 150 35.86 6.50 -23.42
C ILE A 150 36.44 6.09 -22.07
N ALA A 151 35.63 5.64 -21.11
CA ALA A 151 36.08 5.33 -19.76
C ALA A 151 35.69 3.90 -19.39
N SER A 152 36.59 3.17 -18.71
CA SER A 152 36.32 1.83 -18.20
C SER A 152 36.73 1.73 -16.73
N ILE A 153 35.73 1.68 -15.85
CA ILE A 153 35.92 1.31 -14.44
C ILE A 153 36.19 -0.20 -14.42
N SER A 154 37.43 -0.59 -14.70
CA SER A 154 37.80 -1.97 -14.99
C SER A 154 38.81 -2.52 -13.98
N HIS A 155 38.44 -3.61 -13.32
CA HIS A 155 39.37 -4.36 -12.47
C HIS A 155 40.39 -5.10 -13.37
N PRO A 156 41.69 -4.73 -13.36
CA PRO A 156 42.67 -5.25 -14.32
C PRO A 156 42.91 -6.75 -14.15
N ASP A 157 42.78 -7.28 -12.93
CA ASP A 157 42.89 -8.71 -12.65
C ASP A 157 41.52 -9.42 -12.76
N ALA A 158 40.89 -9.30 -13.93
CA ALA A 158 39.74 -10.14 -14.32
C ALA A 158 40.16 -11.60 -14.61
N SER A 159 41.30 -12.05 -14.08
CA SER A 159 41.95 -13.30 -14.48
C SER A 159 41.63 -14.48 -13.53
N THR A 160 40.80 -15.38 -14.03
CA THR A 160 40.59 -16.78 -13.62
C THR A 160 40.16 -17.16 -12.18
N ASP A 161 40.44 -16.40 -11.10
CA ASP A 161 39.88 -16.70 -9.75
C ASP A 161 38.93 -15.61 -9.21
N PRO A 162 37.60 -15.82 -9.29
CA PRO A 162 36.60 -14.88 -8.81
C PRO A 162 36.54 -14.73 -7.27
N ASN A 163 37.27 -15.56 -6.52
CA ASN A 163 37.31 -15.48 -5.06
C ASN A 163 38.33 -14.48 -4.53
N THR A 164 39.30 -14.05 -5.36
CA THR A 164 40.41 -13.17 -4.98
C THR A 164 40.35 -11.78 -5.62
N ALA A 165 39.49 -11.57 -6.63
CA ALA A 165 39.26 -10.25 -7.21
C ALA A 165 38.77 -9.26 -6.13
N ALA A 166 39.43 -8.12 -6.04
CA ALA A 166 39.06 -7.07 -5.10
C ALA A 166 37.80 -6.36 -5.59
N THR A 167 36.94 -5.95 -4.66
CA THR A 167 35.78 -5.13 -5.00
C THR A 167 36.18 -3.66 -4.98
N LEU A 168 36.06 -2.97 -6.11
CA LEU A 168 36.23 -1.53 -6.15
C LEU A 168 35.02 -0.89 -5.46
N SER A 169 35.22 -0.13 -4.38
CA SER A 169 34.11 0.45 -3.62
C SER A 169 34.16 1.98 -3.52
N ASP A 170 33.01 2.58 -3.28
CA ASP A 170 32.88 3.99 -2.86
C ASP A 170 33.40 5.01 -3.91
N VAL A 171 33.43 4.62 -5.19
CA VAL A 171 33.86 5.50 -6.30
C VAL A 171 32.73 6.45 -6.71
N SER A 172 33.07 7.70 -6.98
CA SER A 172 32.11 8.74 -7.44
C SER A 172 32.53 9.35 -8.77
N VAL A 173 31.60 9.44 -9.72
CA VAL A 173 31.76 10.14 -11.01
C VAL A 173 30.69 11.22 -11.08
N LEU A 174 31.11 12.48 -10.94
CA LEU A 174 30.23 13.63 -10.72
C LEU A 174 30.42 14.63 -11.87
N ASN A 175 29.33 15.27 -12.32
CA ASN A 175 29.42 16.43 -13.21
C ASN A 175 30.26 16.21 -14.50
N CYS A 176 30.39 14.97 -14.96
CA CYS A 176 31.25 14.61 -16.09
C CYS A 176 30.48 14.57 -17.41
N HIS A 177 31.13 14.99 -18.50
CA HIS A 177 30.53 15.00 -19.83
C HIS A 177 31.25 14.01 -20.75
N PHE A 178 30.55 12.96 -21.16
CA PHE A 178 31.04 11.92 -22.06
C PHE A 178 30.43 12.11 -23.45
N ALA A 179 31.27 12.31 -24.47
CA ALA A 179 30.85 12.45 -25.86
C ALA A 179 31.53 11.39 -26.75
N THR A 180 30.83 10.29 -27.06
CA THR A 180 31.38 9.25 -27.94
C THR A 180 31.26 9.67 -29.40
N ASP A 181 32.19 9.22 -30.22
CA ASP A 181 31.93 9.14 -31.64
C ASP A 181 30.85 8.10 -31.97
N ALA A 182 30.50 8.01 -33.25
CA ALA A 182 29.48 7.12 -33.76
C ALA A 182 29.99 5.69 -34.06
N SER A 183 31.13 5.27 -33.50
CA SER A 183 31.74 3.98 -33.84
C SER A 183 31.01 2.81 -33.13
N PRO A 184 30.54 1.78 -33.87
CA PRO A 184 29.90 0.61 -33.28
C PRO A 184 30.79 -0.06 -32.23
N GLY A 185 30.23 -0.29 -31.04
CA GLY A 185 30.93 -0.89 -29.91
C GLY A 185 31.48 0.10 -28.89
N SER A 186 31.61 1.40 -29.22
CA SER A 186 32.02 2.44 -28.26
C SER A 186 31.15 2.42 -27.01
N LYS A 187 31.79 2.52 -25.84
CA LYS A 187 31.18 2.69 -24.50
C LYS A 187 31.58 4.07 -23.98
N ALA A 188 30.65 4.80 -23.38
CA ALA A 188 30.97 6.06 -22.71
C ALA A 188 31.53 5.79 -21.30
N LEU A 189 30.89 4.87 -20.58
CA LEU A 189 31.34 4.38 -19.28
C LEU A 189 31.04 2.87 -19.16
N GLU A 190 32.09 2.05 -19.18
CA GLU A 190 32.00 0.61 -18.95
C GLU A 190 32.47 0.25 -17.53
N ILE A 191 31.83 -0.73 -16.90
CA ILE A 191 32.20 -1.23 -15.57
C ILE A 191 32.47 -2.72 -15.69
N LEU A 192 33.73 -3.11 -15.47
CA LEU A 192 34.21 -4.48 -15.57
C LEU A 192 34.63 -5.00 -14.20
N GLY A 193 33.92 -6.02 -13.72
CA GLY A 193 34.18 -6.66 -12.43
C GLY A 193 33.38 -6.08 -11.26
N ALA A 194 33.58 -6.64 -10.07
CA ALA A 194 32.75 -6.35 -8.90
C ALA A 194 32.95 -4.92 -8.38
N THR A 195 31.88 -4.12 -8.40
CA THR A 195 31.83 -2.78 -7.79
C THR A 195 30.85 -2.73 -6.62
N ARG A 196 31.14 -1.89 -5.61
CA ARG A 196 30.20 -1.57 -4.53
C ARG A 196 30.04 -0.05 -4.39
N ASP A 197 28.83 0.44 -4.17
CA ASP A 197 28.57 1.85 -3.83
C ASP A 197 29.08 2.88 -4.85
N LEU A 198 29.10 2.51 -6.15
CA LEU A 198 29.45 3.42 -7.25
C LEU A 198 28.37 4.50 -7.40
N LEU A 199 28.74 5.77 -7.26
CA LEU A 199 27.89 6.91 -7.55
C LEU A 199 28.22 7.50 -8.92
N VAL A 200 27.21 7.68 -9.78
CA VAL A 200 27.32 8.48 -11.01
C VAL A 200 26.21 9.52 -10.99
N GLU A 201 26.60 10.79 -10.87
CA GLU A 201 25.67 11.89 -10.60
C GLU A 201 25.90 13.09 -11.52
N THR A 202 24.80 13.73 -11.95
CA THR A 202 24.80 14.97 -12.77
C THR A 202 25.67 14.92 -14.03
N CYS A 203 25.94 13.72 -14.55
CA CYS A 203 26.73 13.51 -15.75
C CYS A 203 25.87 13.64 -17.02
N GLN A 204 26.50 14.00 -18.13
CA GLN A 204 25.88 13.97 -19.46
C GLN A 204 26.61 12.97 -20.36
N PHE A 205 25.85 12.08 -20.97
CA PHE A 205 26.32 11.09 -21.92
C PHE A 205 25.66 11.35 -23.28
N MET A 206 26.49 11.62 -24.29
CA MET A 206 26.05 11.77 -25.68
C MET A 206 26.81 10.80 -26.57
N ALA A 207 26.11 10.18 -27.52
CA ALA A 207 26.73 9.47 -28.62
C ALA A 207 26.53 10.20 -29.95
N GLY A 208 27.50 10.07 -30.86
CA GLY A 208 27.26 10.35 -32.26
C GLY A 208 26.38 9.24 -32.86
N GLY A 209 25.31 9.59 -33.58
CA GLY A 209 24.45 8.59 -34.21
C GLY A 209 25.18 7.79 -35.31
N SER A 210 25.22 6.45 -35.17
CA SER A 210 25.29 5.55 -36.32
C SER A 210 24.42 4.30 -36.12
N SER A 211 23.63 4.02 -37.15
CA SER A 211 22.39 3.25 -37.08
C SER A 211 22.56 1.72 -37.15
N SER A 212 23.64 1.13 -36.62
CA SER A 212 23.92 -0.31 -36.86
C SER A 212 24.84 -1.07 -35.90
N GLY A 213 24.80 -0.86 -34.57
CA GLY A 213 25.54 -1.73 -33.65
C GLY A 213 25.16 -1.63 -32.18
N ALA A 214 25.04 -2.78 -31.51
CA ALA A 214 24.75 -2.90 -30.08
C ALA A 214 25.86 -2.25 -29.21
N SER A 215 25.62 -1.00 -28.83
CA SER A 215 26.60 -0.09 -28.22
C SER A 215 25.94 0.60 -27.05
N ALA A 216 26.03 -0.02 -25.87
CA ALA A 216 25.60 0.60 -24.63
C ALA A 216 26.41 1.88 -24.36
N VAL A 217 25.79 2.98 -23.99
CA VAL A 217 26.55 4.15 -23.52
C VAL A 217 27.13 3.90 -22.14
N PHE A 218 26.36 3.24 -21.28
CA PHE A 218 26.75 2.81 -19.94
C PHE A 218 26.57 1.30 -19.85
N SER A 219 27.59 0.53 -19.46
CA SER A 219 27.44 -0.94 -19.35
C SER A 219 28.12 -1.57 -18.15
N PHE A 220 27.39 -2.48 -17.50
CA PHE A 220 27.90 -3.41 -16.51
C PHE A 220 28.19 -4.77 -17.18
N PHE A 221 29.42 -5.26 -17.10
CA PHE A 221 29.86 -6.50 -17.73
C PHE A 221 30.64 -7.41 -16.76
N ASP A 222 30.04 -8.57 -16.43
CA ASP A 222 30.76 -9.68 -15.78
C ASP A 222 31.55 -10.50 -16.85
N VAL A 223 32.88 -10.33 -16.83
CA VAL A 223 33.86 -11.04 -17.67
C VAL A 223 34.38 -12.35 -17.06
N GLY A 224 33.70 -12.93 -16.07
CA GLY A 224 34.09 -14.19 -15.40
C GLY A 224 32.99 -15.22 -15.17
N GLY A 225 31.70 -14.83 -15.15
CA GLY A 225 30.55 -15.75 -15.00
C GLY A 225 30.36 -16.35 -13.60
N ASN A 226 31.22 -15.94 -12.66
CA ASN A 226 31.25 -16.30 -11.25
C ASN A 226 31.60 -15.07 -10.36
N LEU A 227 31.65 -13.86 -10.93
CA LEU A 227 32.02 -12.68 -10.15
C LEU A 227 30.88 -12.26 -9.21
N ARG A 228 31.26 -11.61 -8.11
CA ARG A 228 30.31 -10.97 -7.19
C ARG A 228 29.62 -9.84 -7.95
N GLY A 229 28.29 -9.87 -8.02
CA GLY A 229 27.51 -8.83 -8.72
C GLY A 229 27.77 -7.42 -8.19
N HIS A 230 27.46 -6.42 -9.00
CA HIS A 230 27.54 -5.00 -8.61
C HIS A 230 26.50 -4.72 -7.52
N LEU A 231 26.93 -4.14 -6.39
CA LEU A 231 26.08 -3.87 -5.24
C LEU A 231 25.98 -2.35 -5.01
N GLY A 232 24.77 -1.81 -4.81
CA GLY A 232 24.58 -0.43 -4.34
C GLY A 232 25.00 0.69 -5.29
N PHE A 233 25.13 0.45 -6.60
CA PHE A 233 25.39 1.57 -7.51
C PHE A 233 24.19 2.53 -7.56
N ARG A 234 24.46 3.82 -7.80
CA ARG A 234 23.47 4.91 -7.88
C ARG A 234 23.72 5.72 -9.16
N LEU A 235 22.71 5.80 -10.03
CA LEU A 235 22.68 6.70 -11.19
C LEU A 235 21.70 7.84 -10.89
N LEU A 236 22.20 9.03 -10.55
CA LEU A 236 21.39 10.15 -10.07
C LEU A 236 21.46 11.36 -11.02
N ALA A 237 20.31 11.92 -11.41
CA ALA A 237 20.23 13.19 -12.13
C ALA A 237 21.08 13.29 -13.43
N ASN A 238 21.34 12.17 -14.11
CA ASN A 238 22.14 12.14 -15.34
C ASN A 238 21.29 12.37 -16.59
N ARG A 239 21.92 12.83 -17.67
CA ARG A 239 21.29 12.95 -19.00
C ARG A 239 21.96 12.02 -20.00
N PHE A 240 21.17 11.21 -20.67
CA PHE A 240 21.59 10.29 -21.73
C PHE A 240 20.88 10.68 -23.04
N GLU A 241 21.63 10.90 -24.13
CA GLU A 241 21.07 11.45 -25.37
C GLU A 241 21.72 10.86 -26.64
N GLY A 242 20.89 10.51 -27.63
CA GLY A 242 21.31 10.23 -29.02
C GLY A 242 21.99 8.87 -29.29
N VAL A 243 21.46 7.75 -28.79
CA VAL A 243 22.07 6.41 -28.94
C VAL A 243 21.22 5.46 -29.77
N ASP A 244 21.70 5.05 -30.95
CA ASP A 244 20.95 4.14 -31.85
C ASP A 244 20.76 2.69 -31.32
N SER A 245 21.10 2.40 -30.05
CA SER A 245 20.86 1.13 -29.37
C SER A 245 20.43 1.31 -27.90
N THR A 246 21.19 0.81 -26.92
CA THR A 246 20.81 0.86 -25.49
C THR A 246 21.52 2.00 -24.73
N PHE A 247 20.87 2.77 -23.85
CA PHE A 247 21.64 3.71 -22.99
C PHE A 247 22.38 2.97 -21.89
N VAL A 248 21.66 2.32 -20.97
CA VAL A 248 22.25 1.57 -19.86
C VAL A 248 21.99 0.08 -20.03
N LEU A 249 23.08 -0.70 -20.08
CA LEU A 249 23.05 -2.14 -20.26
C LEU A 249 23.51 -2.85 -18.98
N PHE A 250 22.59 -3.57 -18.34
CA PHE A 250 22.90 -4.54 -17.31
C PHE A 250 23.11 -5.90 -17.95
N SER A 251 24.35 -6.39 -17.96
CA SER A 251 24.66 -7.72 -18.48
C SER A 251 25.33 -8.58 -17.42
N ARG A 252 24.63 -9.67 -17.03
CA ARG A 252 25.04 -10.67 -16.02
C ARG A 252 25.28 -10.11 -14.61
N SER A 253 24.32 -10.32 -13.72
CA SER A 253 24.57 -10.31 -12.27
C SER A 253 24.00 -11.58 -11.64
N ARG A 254 24.79 -12.28 -10.82
CA ARG A 254 24.26 -13.19 -9.81
C ARG A 254 24.38 -12.48 -8.47
N HIS A 255 23.29 -11.93 -7.92
CA HIS A 255 23.04 -11.80 -6.47
C HIS A 255 21.64 -11.25 -6.22
N ALA A 256 20.99 -11.74 -5.16
CA ALA A 256 20.00 -10.93 -4.45
C ALA A 256 20.76 -9.79 -3.76
N PRO A 257 20.38 -8.51 -3.95
CA PRO A 257 21.03 -7.42 -3.24
C PRO A 257 20.78 -7.56 -1.74
N SER A 258 21.77 -7.18 -0.93
CA SER A 258 21.47 -6.81 0.45
C SER A 258 20.61 -5.55 0.44
N VAL A 259 19.51 -5.51 1.18
CA VAL A 259 18.62 -4.32 1.34
C VAL A 259 19.35 -3.01 1.66
N SER A 260 20.56 -3.07 2.23
CA SER A 260 21.40 -1.89 2.49
C SER A 260 22.06 -1.27 1.25
N HIS A 261 22.12 -1.98 0.11
CA HIS A 261 22.85 -1.65 -1.12
C HIS A 261 22.00 -1.96 -2.38
N ALA A 262 20.75 -1.50 -2.39
CA ALA A 262 19.86 -1.63 -3.55
C ALA A 262 20.32 -0.74 -4.73
N PRO A 263 20.49 -1.29 -5.96
CA PRO A 263 20.70 -0.52 -7.17
C PRO A 263 19.65 0.59 -7.36
N THR A 264 20.08 1.84 -7.54
CA THR A 264 19.16 2.99 -7.68
C THR A 264 19.43 3.77 -8.97
N ILE A 265 18.37 4.08 -9.71
CA ILE A 265 18.36 4.87 -10.94
C ILE A 265 17.30 5.95 -10.74
N GLN A 266 17.71 7.18 -10.43
CA GLN A 266 16.80 8.26 -10.05
C GLN A 266 17.08 9.60 -10.75
N GLY A 267 16.03 10.33 -11.15
CA GLY A 267 16.16 11.70 -11.66
C GLY A 267 16.76 11.81 -13.06
N ASN A 268 16.95 10.70 -13.78
CA ASN A 268 17.70 10.69 -15.04
C ASN A 268 16.79 10.99 -16.24
N THR A 269 17.34 11.67 -17.25
CA THR A 269 16.66 11.91 -18.53
C THR A 269 17.27 11.05 -19.64
N PHE A 270 16.46 10.29 -20.36
CA PHE A 270 16.87 9.41 -21.46
C PHE A 270 16.17 9.80 -22.77
N ILE A 271 16.92 10.32 -23.74
CA ILE A 271 16.36 10.94 -24.95
C ILE A 271 16.88 10.29 -26.22
N GLY A 272 15.98 9.65 -26.99
CA GLY A 272 16.32 9.16 -28.32
C GLY A 272 17.24 7.94 -28.36
N ALA A 273 17.06 6.98 -27.45
CA ALA A 273 17.63 5.64 -27.61
C ALA A 273 16.77 4.73 -28.52
N ASN A 274 17.24 3.50 -28.78
CA ASN A 274 16.37 2.39 -29.17
C ASN A 274 15.71 1.78 -27.92
N VAL A 275 16.52 1.48 -26.91
CA VAL A 275 16.09 1.04 -25.57
C VAL A 275 16.80 1.89 -24.52
N ALA A 276 16.11 2.62 -23.64
CA ALA A 276 16.83 3.44 -22.66
C ALA A 276 17.50 2.57 -21.58
N LEU A 277 16.73 1.79 -20.82
CA LEU A 277 17.26 0.86 -19.82
C LEU A 277 17.09 -0.60 -20.27
N GLY A 278 18.20 -1.33 -20.33
CA GLY A 278 18.25 -2.69 -20.83
C GLY A 278 18.76 -3.67 -19.80
N PHE A 279 17.88 -4.55 -19.32
CA PHE A 279 18.22 -5.73 -18.54
C PHE A 279 18.31 -6.90 -19.51
N TYR A 280 19.53 -7.33 -19.85
CA TYR A 280 19.77 -8.26 -20.96
C TYR A 280 20.65 -9.46 -20.56
N ARG A 281 20.32 -10.64 -21.09
CA ARG A 281 21.21 -11.80 -21.08
C ARG A 281 21.99 -11.95 -22.39
N LEU A 282 23.27 -11.59 -22.39
CA LEU A 282 24.10 -11.66 -23.60
C LEU A 282 24.51 -13.09 -24.07
N PHE A 283 24.52 -14.12 -23.21
CA PHE A 283 24.99 -15.48 -23.60
C PHE A 283 24.38 -16.64 -22.78
N THR A 284 24.37 -17.85 -23.36
CA THR A 284 23.68 -19.08 -22.91
C THR A 284 24.21 -19.81 -21.66
N LEU A 285 25.32 -19.39 -21.05
CA LEU A 285 26.18 -20.29 -20.26
C LEU A 285 26.01 -20.37 -18.73
N ASN A 286 25.06 -19.66 -18.11
CA ASN A 286 24.66 -19.88 -16.70
C ASN A 286 23.16 -19.61 -16.51
N GLN A 287 22.48 -20.34 -15.61
CA GLN A 287 21.01 -20.37 -15.53
C GLN A 287 20.41 -19.46 -14.44
N ASP A 288 21.20 -18.97 -13.48
CA ASP A 288 20.70 -18.38 -12.21
C ASP A 288 20.99 -16.87 -12.04
N ALA A 289 21.19 -16.13 -13.12
CA ALA A 289 21.44 -14.68 -13.08
C ALA A 289 20.09 -13.92 -13.09
N LEU A 290 19.70 -13.39 -11.94
CA LEU A 290 18.48 -12.58 -11.74
C LEU A 290 18.88 -11.16 -11.32
N PHE A 291 18.17 -10.16 -11.84
CA PHE A 291 18.27 -8.78 -11.37
C PHE A 291 17.23 -8.58 -10.27
N ARG A 292 17.63 -8.15 -9.08
CA ARG A 292 16.74 -8.01 -7.92
C ARG A 292 16.90 -6.67 -7.21
N GLY A 293 15.84 -6.19 -6.57
CA GLY A 293 15.87 -5.02 -5.68
C GLY A 293 16.31 -3.72 -6.35
N PHE A 294 16.03 -3.56 -7.65
CA PHE A 294 16.27 -2.30 -8.35
C PHE A 294 15.22 -1.26 -7.97
N LYS A 295 15.64 -0.01 -8.01
CA LYS A 295 14.86 1.18 -7.69
C LYS A 295 14.96 2.15 -8.84
N ILE A 296 13.90 2.27 -9.64
CA ILE A 296 13.88 3.06 -10.86
C ILE A 296 12.81 4.14 -10.66
N TYR A 297 13.25 5.36 -10.32
CA TYR A 297 12.35 6.42 -9.87
C TYR A 297 12.56 7.75 -10.58
N ASP A 298 11.50 8.55 -10.80
CA ASP A 298 11.65 9.96 -11.19
C ASP A 298 12.54 10.13 -12.45
N ASN A 299 12.45 9.19 -13.40
CA ASN A 299 13.20 9.25 -14.65
C ASN A 299 12.28 9.63 -15.81
N ASP A 300 12.80 10.43 -16.74
CA ASP A 300 12.08 10.92 -17.92
C ASP A 300 12.62 10.25 -19.19
N PHE A 301 11.78 9.42 -19.83
CA PHE A 301 12.10 8.60 -20.99
C PHE A 301 11.42 9.14 -22.24
N VAL A 302 12.11 9.96 -23.02
CA VAL A 302 11.49 10.77 -24.10
C VAL A 302 11.97 10.36 -25.49
N SER A 303 11.03 10.16 -26.42
CA SER A 303 11.29 9.98 -27.86
C SER A 303 12.35 8.92 -28.19
N ASN A 304 12.47 7.89 -27.35
CA ASN A 304 13.16 6.65 -27.71
C ASN A 304 12.36 5.96 -28.83
N SER A 305 13.01 5.11 -29.61
CA SER A 305 12.52 4.62 -30.91
C SER A 305 11.92 3.21 -30.85
N PHE A 306 11.90 2.58 -29.68
CA PHE A 306 11.28 1.26 -29.49
C PHE A 306 10.66 1.11 -28.09
N PHE A 307 11.48 1.05 -27.03
CA PHE A 307 11.00 0.97 -25.65
C PHE A 307 11.82 1.85 -24.71
N ALA A 308 11.22 2.31 -23.62
CA ALA A 308 11.95 2.96 -22.55
C ALA A 308 12.75 1.90 -21.77
N MET A 309 12.12 0.80 -21.37
CA MET A 309 12.80 -0.24 -20.60
C MET A 309 12.53 -1.63 -21.17
N ARG A 310 13.58 -2.46 -21.30
CA ARG A 310 13.47 -3.89 -21.56
C ARG A 310 13.89 -4.66 -20.32
N LEU A 311 12.97 -5.48 -19.82
CA LEU A 311 13.01 -6.13 -18.53
C LEU A 311 13.08 -7.65 -18.74
N GLU A 312 14.30 -8.19 -18.86
CA GLU A 312 14.54 -9.64 -18.75
C GLU A 312 15.03 -9.95 -17.33
N HIS A 313 14.45 -10.95 -16.66
CA HIS A 313 14.93 -11.45 -15.35
C HIS A 313 14.90 -10.44 -14.19
N LEU A 314 14.11 -9.36 -14.29
CA LEU A 314 13.92 -8.42 -13.18
C LEU A 314 12.90 -8.95 -12.17
N GLU A 315 13.26 -9.02 -10.90
CA GLU A 315 12.38 -9.44 -9.81
C GLU A 315 12.53 -8.52 -8.59
N ASP A 316 11.59 -8.57 -7.65
CA ASP A 316 11.70 -7.89 -6.34
C ASP A 316 12.06 -6.40 -6.48
N SER A 317 11.63 -5.72 -7.55
CA SER A 317 12.10 -4.39 -7.93
C SER A 317 10.94 -3.41 -8.09
N GLU A 318 11.25 -2.12 -7.93
CA GLU A 318 10.26 -1.05 -7.91
C GLU A 318 10.54 -0.04 -9.02
N ILE A 319 9.50 0.28 -9.79
CA ILE A 319 9.50 1.22 -10.91
C ILE A 319 8.39 2.24 -10.61
N ALA A 320 8.75 3.44 -10.11
CA ALA A 320 7.73 4.43 -9.75
C ALA A 320 8.05 5.86 -10.13
N PHE A 321 7.04 6.72 -10.22
CA PHE A 321 7.23 8.15 -10.54
C PHE A 321 7.92 8.45 -11.89
N ASN A 322 8.05 7.47 -12.78
CA ASN A 322 8.74 7.67 -14.05
C ASN A 322 7.77 8.21 -15.09
N ARG A 323 8.32 8.98 -16.04
CA ARG A 323 7.60 9.49 -17.20
C ARG A 323 8.06 8.78 -18.46
N PHE A 324 7.14 8.13 -19.14
CA PHE A 324 7.37 7.37 -20.36
C PHE A 324 6.70 8.08 -21.53
N ALA A 325 7.46 8.89 -22.28
CA ALA A 325 6.96 9.66 -23.41
C ALA A 325 7.30 9.00 -24.75
N GLU A 326 6.25 8.67 -25.50
CA GLU A 326 6.30 7.96 -26.79
C GLU A 326 6.81 6.50 -26.69
N ASN A 327 6.90 5.95 -25.47
CA ASN A 327 7.62 4.71 -25.16
C ASN A 327 7.00 3.95 -23.99
N GLY A 328 7.43 2.69 -23.81
CA GLY A 328 6.89 1.80 -22.78
C GLY A 328 7.89 0.81 -22.17
N LEU A 329 7.35 -0.09 -21.35
CA LEU A 329 8.03 -1.25 -20.76
C LEU A 329 7.89 -2.47 -21.66
N TRP A 330 8.94 -3.28 -21.73
CA TRP A 330 8.92 -4.57 -22.43
C TRP A 330 9.41 -5.69 -21.52
N PHE A 331 8.48 -6.52 -21.07
CA PHE A 331 8.73 -7.72 -20.28
C PHE A 331 8.97 -8.90 -21.22
N GLU A 332 10.16 -9.50 -21.18
CA GLU A 332 10.52 -10.61 -22.07
C GLU A 332 10.88 -11.89 -21.29
N GLY A 333 10.09 -12.95 -21.50
CA GLY A 333 10.38 -14.30 -21.00
C GLY A 333 11.30 -15.05 -21.96
N SER A 334 12.58 -15.20 -21.62
CA SER A 334 13.55 -15.87 -22.52
C SER A 334 13.53 -17.40 -22.46
N ASP A 335 13.20 -18.02 -21.31
CA ASP A 335 12.99 -19.47 -21.14
C ASP A 335 12.26 -19.82 -19.81
N ALA A 336 12.19 -21.13 -19.52
CA ALA A 336 11.25 -21.80 -18.60
C ALA A 336 11.24 -21.36 -17.11
N ASP A 337 12.27 -20.65 -16.66
CA ASP A 337 12.49 -20.34 -15.24
C ASP A 337 12.56 -18.82 -14.96
N ARG A 338 12.30 -18.00 -15.99
CA ARG A 338 12.99 -16.71 -16.18
C ARG A 338 12.12 -15.51 -16.57
N SER A 339 10.81 -15.55 -16.27
CA SER A 339 9.95 -14.37 -16.34
C SER A 339 10.31 -13.32 -15.27
N PRO A 340 10.13 -12.01 -15.54
CA PRO A 340 10.10 -10.99 -14.49
C PRO A 340 8.91 -11.23 -13.54
N THR A 341 9.14 -11.17 -12.23
CA THR A 341 8.12 -11.51 -11.20
C THR A 341 8.32 -10.70 -9.92
N ARG A 342 7.26 -10.44 -9.14
CA ARG A 342 7.35 -9.69 -7.87
C ARG A 342 7.90 -8.26 -8.04
N ASN A 343 7.56 -7.60 -9.15
CA ASN A 343 7.87 -6.18 -9.37
C ASN A 343 6.65 -5.31 -9.03
N LEU A 344 6.89 -4.12 -8.49
CA LEU A 344 5.88 -3.09 -8.23
C LEU A 344 6.09 -1.93 -9.21
N ILE A 345 5.06 -1.64 -10.02
CA ILE A 345 5.07 -0.59 -11.05
C ILE A 345 3.96 0.40 -10.72
N HIS A 346 4.31 1.57 -10.18
CA HIS A 346 3.30 2.50 -9.64
C HIS A 346 3.62 3.99 -9.75
N GLU A 347 2.64 4.87 -9.60
CA GLU A 347 2.82 6.33 -9.63
C GLU A 347 3.46 6.85 -10.96
N ASN A 348 3.42 6.09 -12.09
CA ASN A 348 4.08 6.43 -13.37
C ASN A 348 3.13 7.06 -14.43
N GLU A 349 3.66 7.96 -15.27
CA GLU A 349 2.97 8.57 -16.41
C GLU A 349 3.40 7.90 -17.73
N PHE A 350 2.47 7.29 -18.48
CA PHE A 350 2.70 6.71 -19.80
C PHE A 350 1.95 7.48 -20.89
N THR A 351 2.68 8.06 -21.85
CA THR A 351 2.11 8.82 -22.97
C THR A 351 2.61 8.30 -24.33
N GLY A 352 1.79 8.38 -25.37
CA GLY A 352 2.21 8.06 -26.74
C GLY A 352 1.79 6.67 -27.24
N PHE A 353 2.69 5.87 -27.85
CA PHE A 353 2.27 4.77 -28.74
C PHE A 353 2.02 3.40 -28.07
N ILE A 354 2.95 2.90 -27.25
CA ILE A 354 2.82 1.63 -26.51
C ILE A 354 3.33 1.86 -25.09
N ALA A 355 2.55 1.49 -24.06
CA ALA A 355 2.98 1.63 -22.66
C ALA A 355 3.61 0.36 -22.08
N ILE A 356 3.03 -0.84 -22.27
CA ILE A 356 3.54 -2.09 -21.71
C ILE A 356 3.34 -3.24 -22.70
N GLU A 357 4.41 -3.99 -23.00
CA GLU A 357 4.37 -5.24 -23.75
C GLU A 357 4.90 -6.41 -22.91
N PHE A 358 4.16 -7.52 -22.90
CA PHE A 358 4.62 -8.82 -22.41
C PHE A 358 4.83 -9.77 -23.60
N SER A 359 6.02 -10.38 -23.70
CA SER A 359 6.37 -11.26 -24.80
C SER A 359 7.26 -12.44 -24.41
N GLY A 360 7.31 -13.47 -25.26
CA GLY A 360 8.19 -14.63 -25.11
C GLY A 360 7.61 -15.77 -24.26
N ALA A 361 8.47 -16.70 -23.85
CA ALA A 361 8.13 -17.93 -23.13
C ALA A 361 7.96 -17.67 -21.61
N MET A 362 6.92 -16.92 -21.25
CA MET A 362 6.63 -16.51 -19.87
C MET A 362 5.96 -17.66 -19.09
N THR A 363 6.81 -18.41 -18.40
CA THR A 363 6.55 -19.75 -17.84
C THR A 363 6.47 -19.78 -16.33
N ARG A 364 6.82 -18.66 -15.69
CA ARG A 364 6.47 -18.38 -14.29
C ARG A 364 5.24 -17.46 -14.24
N PRO A 365 4.37 -17.62 -13.22
CA PRO A 365 3.25 -16.72 -12.97
C PRO A 365 3.68 -15.25 -12.97
N LEU A 366 2.96 -14.43 -13.75
CA LEU A 366 3.20 -12.98 -13.84
C LEU A 366 2.28 -12.16 -12.93
N ASP A 367 1.24 -12.81 -12.37
CA ASP A 367 0.35 -12.32 -11.30
C ASP A 367 1.07 -11.59 -10.16
N SER A 368 2.28 -12.04 -9.83
CA SER A 368 3.15 -11.41 -8.84
C SER A 368 3.67 -10.02 -9.23
N ASN A 369 3.49 -9.54 -10.46
CA ASN A 369 3.79 -8.16 -10.82
C ASN A 369 2.54 -7.30 -10.65
N LEU A 370 2.65 -6.23 -9.84
CA LEU A 370 1.56 -5.31 -9.55
C LEU A 370 1.75 -4.01 -10.34
N PHE A 371 0.75 -3.65 -11.16
CA PHE A 371 0.64 -2.35 -11.83
C PHE A 371 -0.51 -1.59 -11.18
N PHE A 372 -0.21 -0.48 -10.50
CA PHE A 372 -1.15 0.26 -9.66
C PHE A 372 -0.83 1.76 -9.73
N GLU A 373 -1.77 2.69 -9.63
CA GLU A 373 -1.50 4.15 -9.67
C GLU A 373 -0.72 4.65 -10.90
N ASN A 374 -0.89 4.04 -12.08
CA ASN A 374 -0.29 4.54 -13.32
C ASN A 374 -1.32 5.26 -14.20
N ALA A 375 -0.87 6.30 -14.90
CA ALA A 375 -1.65 7.00 -15.93
C ALA A 375 -1.28 6.51 -17.33
N PHE A 376 -2.22 5.85 -18.01
CA PHE A 376 -2.04 5.36 -19.39
C PHE A 376 -2.65 6.30 -20.43
N GLU A 377 -2.10 7.51 -20.61
CA GLU A 377 -2.49 8.46 -21.65
C GLU A 377 -1.96 8.09 -23.06
N THR A 378 -2.19 6.84 -23.48
CA THR A 378 -1.71 6.35 -24.77
C THR A 378 -2.67 6.67 -25.93
N THR A 379 -2.09 6.82 -27.11
CA THR A 379 -2.74 6.94 -28.42
C THR A 379 -2.75 5.61 -29.20
N GLY A 380 -1.91 4.66 -28.80
CA GLY A 380 -1.98 3.25 -29.19
C GLY A 380 -2.32 2.35 -27.99
N PRO A 381 -2.03 1.04 -28.05
CA PRO A 381 -2.31 0.12 -26.95
C PRO A 381 -1.56 0.49 -25.67
N ALA A 382 -2.27 0.52 -24.53
CA ALA A 382 -1.62 0.62 -23.23
C ALA A 382 -0.93 -0.71 -22.90
N VAL A 383 -1.64 -1.82 -23.05
CA VAL A 383 -1.09 -3.15 -22.75
C VAL A 383 -1.19 -4.06 -23.97
N ILE A 384 -0.07 -4.73 -24.28
CA ILE A 384 0.02 -5.80 -25.28
C ILE A 384 0.46 -7.07 -24.55
N VAL A 385 -0.38 -8.11 -24.55
CA VAL A 385 -0.01 -9.43 -24.00
C VAL A 385 0.04 -10.46 -25.13
N ASP A 386 1.25 -10.81 -25.54
CA ASP A 386 1.51 -11.78 -26.61
C ASP A 386 2.46 -12.90 -26.15
N ASN A 387 2.33 -14.06 -26.80
CA ASN A 387 3.14 -15.26 -26.58
C ASN A 387 4.29 -15.35 -27.61
N GLY A 388 4.49 -14.29 -28.40
CA GLY A 388 5.45 -14.24 -29.50
C GLY A 388 5.27 -15.40 -30.49
N THR A 389 6.37 -15.94 -31.01
CA THR A 389 6.36 -17.01 -32.02
C THR A 389 6.04 -18.41 -31.48
N GLY A 390 5.11 -18.52 -30.52
CA GLY A 390 4.56 -19.79 -30.05
C GLY A 390 5.26 -20.38 -28.82
N GLY A 391 5.53 -19.55 -27.80
CA GLY A 391 5.88 -20.04 -26.46
C GLY A 391 4.69 -20.73 -25.76
N THR A 392 4.80 -20.93 -24.46
CA THR A 392 3.65 -21.20 -23.60
C THR A 392 3.66 -20.17 -22.50
N VAL A 393 2.66 -19.28 -22.48
CA VAL A 393 2.43 -18.37 -21.36
C VAL A 393 1.61 -19.14 -20.32
N THR A 394 2.19 -19.40 -19.15
CA THR A 394 1.53 -20.07 -18.02
C THR A 394 1.30 -19.08 -16.89
N THR A 395 0.39 -18.15 -17.14
CA THR A 395 0.08 -17.05 -16.22
C THR A 395 -1.34 -17.17 -15.72
N SER A 396 -1.50 -17.36 -14.41
CA SER A 396 -2.46 -16.57 -13.64
C SER A 396 -2.25 -15.09 -14.03
N GLY A 397 -3.36 -14.40 -14.31
CA GLY A 397 -3.32 -13.15 -15.07
C GLY A 397 -2.65 -11.97 -14.34
N LEU A 398 -2.62 -10.83 -15.01
CA LEU A 398 -1.85 -9.65 -14.63
C LEU A 398 -2.71 -8.66 -13.86
N ASN A 399 -2.28 -8.22 -12.66
CA ASN A 399 -3.02 -7.20 -11.93
C ASN A 399 -2.64 -5.78 -12.38
N PHE A 400 -3.67 -5.06 -12.85
CA PHE A 400 -3.67 -3.68 -13.31
C PHE A 400 -4.81 -2.88 -12.63
N SER A 401 -5.18 -3.22 -11.39
CA SER A 401 -6.12 -2.42 -10.58
C SER A 401 -5.55 -1.03 -10.23
N GLY A 402 -6.43 -0.08 -9.96
CA GLY A 402 -6.08 1.28 -9.50
C GLY A 402 -5.33 2.15 -10.51
N ASN A 403 -5.48 1.92 -11.82
CA ASN A 403 -4.83 2.73 -12.86
C ASN A 403 -5.83 3.64 -13.61
N TRP A 404 -5.32 4.71 -14.23
CA TRP A 404 -6.07 5.55 -15.16
C TRP A 404 -5.86 5.10 -16.62
N TRP A 405 -6.94 4.96 -17.39
CA TRP A 405 -6.91 4.43 -18.76
C TRP A 405 -7.24 5.45 -19.85
N ASN A 406 -6.96 6.74 -19.67
CA ASN A 406 -7.31 7.81 -20.63
C ASN A 406 -8.82 7.95 -20.91
N SER A 407 -9.68 7.35 -20.07
CA SER A 407 -11.14 7.45 -20.14
C SER A 407 -11.76 6.94 -18.85
N SER A 408 -12.75 7.67 -18.32
CA SER A 408 -13.57 7.25 -17.17
C SER A 408 -14.31 5.95 -17.42
N THR A 409 -14.62 5.64 -18.68
CA THR A 409 -15.27 4.37 -19.08
C THR A 409 -14.34 3.15 -19.06
N GLY A 410 -13.07 3.30 -18.68
CA GLY A 410 -12.11 2.21 -18.60
C GLY A 410 -11.44 1.86 -19.94
N PRO A 411 -10.59 0.80 -19.95
CA PRO A 411 -9.82 0.42 -21.13
C PRO A 411 -10.68 -0.23 -22.22
N ALA A 412 -10.28 -0.06 -23.48
CA ALA A 412 -10.90 -0.81 -24.58
C ALA A 412 -10.46 -2.30 -24.52
N PRO A 413 -11.36 -3.27 -24.78
CA PRO A 413 -12.59 -3.13 -25.57
C PRO A 413 -13.89 -2.86 -24.80
N THR A 414 -13.89 -2.82 -23.47
CA THR A 414 -15.10 -2.60 -22.65
C THR A 414 -15.44 -1.11 -22.57
N GLY A 415 -14.41 -0.30 -22.31
CA GLY A 415 -14.46 1.15 -22.33
C GLY A 415 -13.99 1.80 -23.64
N SER A 416 -13.86 3.13 -23.60
CA SER A 416 -13.33 3.96 -24.69
C SER A 416 -11.90 4.45 -24.47
N GLY A 417 -11.25 4.01 -23.39
CA GLY A 417 -9.89 4.37 -23.03
C GLY A 417 -8.81 3.62 -23.81
N ALA A 418 -7.60 3.68 -23.29
CA ALA A 418 -6.44 3.01 -23.83
C ALA A 418 -6.69 1.49 -23.95
N SER A 419 -6.21 0.90 -25.06
CA SER A 419 -6.58 -0.48 -25.41
C SER A 419 -5.68 -1.54 -24.79
N ILE A 420 -6.29 -2.62 -24.33
CA ILE A 420 -5.63 -3.87 -23.97
C ILE A 420 -5.74 -4.81 -25.18
N THR A 421 -4.61 -5.31 -25.67
CA THR A 421 -4.53 -6.05 -26.94
C THR A 421 -3.60 -7.26 -26.88
N GLY A 422 -3.60 -8.06 -27.95
CA GLY A 422 -2.83 -9.31 -28.05
C GLY A 422 -3.66 -10.57 -27.77
N PRO A 423 -3.16 -11.77 -28.10
CA PRO A 423 -3.90 -13.03 -27.93
C PRO A 423 -4.28 -13.36 -26.48
N LEU A 424 -3.65 -12.70 -25.50
CA LEU A 424 -3.83 -12.93 -24.07
C LEU A 424 -4.38 -11.69 -23.34
N ALA A 425 -4.97 -10.73 -24.07
CA ALA A 425 -5.59 -9.52 -23.51
C ALA A 425 -6.56 -9.81 -22.35
N GLY A 426 -7.36 -10.88 -22.47
CA GLY A 426 -8.30 -11.34 -21.43
C GLY A 426 -7.64 -11.98 -20.19
N LEU A 427 -6.35 -11.73 -19.95
CA LEU A 427 -5.66 -12.03 -18.70
C LEU A 427 -5.28 -10.76 -17.93
N VAL A 428 -5.49 -9.56 -18.48
CA VAL A 428 -5.23 -8.29 -17.80
C VAL A 428 -6.45 -7.93 -16.97
N ASP A 429 -6.28 -7.84 -15.66
CA ASP A 429 -7.32 -7.37 -14.78
C ASP A 429 -7.14 -5.90 -14.43
N PHE A 430 -7.98 -5.07 -15.03
CA PHE A 430 -7.95 -3.62 -14.93
C PHE A 430 -8.95 -3.05 -13.91
N SER A 431 -9.67 -3.91 -13.17
CA SER A 431 -10.67 -3.48 -12.18
C SER A 431 -10.09 -3.53 -10.76
N PRO A 432 -10.34 -2.53 -9.91
CA PRO A 432 -10.94 -1.23 -10.23
C PRO A 432 -10.05 -0.34 -11.11
N TRP A 433 -10.63 0.70 -11.73
CA TRP A 433 -9.88 1.79 -12.37
C TRP A 433 -10.37 3.18 -11.96
N LEU A 434 -9.56 4.22 -12.20
CA LEU A 434 -9.82 5.60 -11.78
C LEU A 434 -10.76 6.34 -12.76
N ASP A 435 -11.74 7.12 -12.26
CA ASP A 435 -12.63 7.94 -13.11
C ASP A 435 -11.92 9.12 -13.78
N SER A 436 -10.80 9.55 -13.19
CA SER A 436 -10.11 10.78 -13.54
C SER A 436 -8.62 10.52 -13.82
N GLY A 437 -8.11 11.21 -14.83
CA GLY A 437 -6.67 11.27 -15.16
C GLY A 437 -5.95 12.46 -14.55
N ILE A 438 -6.64 13.26 -13.75
CA ILE A 438 -6.06 14.42 -13.09
C ILE A 438 -5.02 13.92 -12.08
N ASP A 439 -3.84 14.54 -12.13
CA ASP A 439 -2.86 14.48 -11.06
C ASP A 439 -3.35 15.36 -9.91
N ASP A 440 -3.73 14.74 -8.78
CA ASP A 440 -4.38 15.42 -7.66
C ASP A 440 -3.38 16.21 -6.78
N GLU A 441 -2.09 15.90 -6.87
CA GLU A 441 -1.02 16.67 -6.22
C GLU A 441 -0.01 17.26 -7.23
N PRO A 442 -0.43 18.17 -8.13
CA PRO A 442 0.41 18.65 -9.21
C PRO A 442 1.63 19.42 -8.69
N GLY A 443 2.79 18.75 -8.71
CA GLY A 443 4.06 19.23 -8.13
C GLY A 443 4.68 18.29 -7.09
N SER A 444 3.98 17.24 -6.68
CA SER A 444 4.58 16.01 -6.14
C SER A 444 5.38 15.29 -7.27
N VAL A 445 6.19 14.31 -6.91
CA VAL A 445 7.04 13.57 -7.87
C VAL A 445 6.23 12.40 -8.43
N GLY A 446 6.23 12.23 -9.75
CA GLY A 446 5.38 11.25 -10.44
C GLY A 446 3.94 11.71 -10.62
N TRP A 447 3.04 10.76 -10.90
CA TRP A 447 1.60 11.01 -11.03
C TRP A 447 0.87 10.52 -9.78
N GLN A 448 -0.08 11.29 -9.27
CA GLN A 448 -0.88 10.94 -8.09
C GLN A 448 -2.36 10.87 -8.49
N GLY A 449 -2.97 9.68 -8.39
CA GLY A 449 -4.33 9.44 -8.89
C GLY A 449 -5.43 10.00 -8.01
N ASP A 450 -6.54 10.43 -8.63
CA ASP A 450 -7.79 10.84 -7.97
C ASP A 450 -8.62 9.60 -7.59
N PHE A 451 -8.52 9.17 -6.32
CA PHE A 451 -9.24 8.04 -5.75
C PHE A 451 -10.66 8.39 -5.25
N SER A 452 -11.20 9.57 -5.59
CA SER A 452 -12.53 9.96 -5.17
C SER A 452 -13.65 9.18 -5.88
N VAL A 453 -13.37 8.64 -7.08
CA VAL A 453 -14.26 7.74 -7.82
C VAL A 453 -13.47 6.61 -8.48
N LEU A 454 -13.81 5.37 -8.11
CA LEU A 454 -13.33 4.14 -8.74
C LEU A 454 -14.45 3.42 -9.48
N HIS A 455 -14.11 2.77 -10.59
CA HIS A 455 -15.01 1.96 -11.38
C HIS A 455 -14.64 0.47 -11.31
N VAL A 456 -15.63 -0.43 -11.37
CA VAL A 456 -15.45 -1.89 -11.36
C VAL A 456 -16.28 -2.51 -12.49
N ASP A 457 -15.71 -3.45 -13.25
CA ASP A 457 -16.35 -4.15 -14.39
C ASP A 457 -16.02 -5.65 -14.35
N ASP A 458 -17.02 -6.51 -14.60
CA ASP A 458 -16.91 -7.98 -14.59
C ASP A 458 -16.23 -8.56 -15.85
N ALA A 459 -16.05 -7.74 -16.89
CA ALA A 459 -15.35 -8.11 -18.10
C ALA A 459 -13.82 -8.14 -17.92
N SER A 460 -13.29 -7.68 -16.79
CA SER A 460 -11.93 -7.97 -16.34
C SER A 460 -11.88 -9.31 -15.57
N PRO A 461 -10.77 -10.07 -15.55
CA PRO A 461 -10.78 -11.46 -15.07
C PRO A 461 -10.97 -11.71 -13.56
N GLN A 462 -11.27 -10.69 -12.74
CA GLN A 462 -11.51 -10.78 -11.29
C GLN A 462 -10.46 -11.61 -10.53
N ILE A 463 -9.18 -11.32 -10.80
CA ILE A 463 -8.02 -12.03 -10.26
C ILE A 463 -7.82 -11.64 -8.80
N ASP A 464 -8.00 -12.58 -7.88
CA ASP A 464 -7.55 -12.41 -6.51
C ASP A 464 -6.07 -12.00 -6.49
N THR A 465 -5.78 -10.77 -6.06
CA THR A 465 -4.45 -10.49 -5.50
C THR A 465 -4.28 -11.31 -4.22
N GLU A 466 -3.06 -11.74 -3.92
CA GLU A 466 -2.71 -11.94 -2.51
C GLU A 466 -2.88 -10.56 -1.86
N ALA A 467 -4.04 -10.31 -1.22
CA ALA A 467 -4.41 -8.97 -0.80
C ALA A 467 -3.36 -8.44 0.19
N THR A 468 -2.54 -7.50 -0.29
CA THR A 468 -1.49 -6.86 0.50
C THR A 468 -2.05 -5.58 1.10
N LEU A 469 -2.20 -5.56 2.42
CA LEU A 469 -2.58 -4.38 3.18
C LEU A 469 -1.32 -3.75 3.79
N ASP A 470 -0.98 -2.56 3.31
CA ASP A 470 0.16 -1.79 3.76
C ASP A 470 -0.27 -0.79 4.85
N LEU A 471 0.03 -1.11 6.12
CA LEU A 471 -0.33 -0.27 7.27
C LEU A 471 0.73 0.81 7.53
N ASP A 472 0.33 2.08 7.51
CA ASP A 472 1.22 3.20 7.84
C ASP A 472 1.42 3.33 9.37
N LEU A 473 2.67 3.17 9.80
CA LEU A 473 3.04 3.33 11.20
C LEU A 473 3.04 4.79 11.67
N ALA A 474 3.08 5.78 10.76
CA ALA A 474 2.91 7.18 11.12
C ALA A 474 1.45 7.46 11.53
N ASP A 475 0.48 7.00 10.74
CA ASP A 475 -0.94 6.97 11.08
C ASP A 475 -1.20 6.35 12.48
N ILE A 476 -0.63 5.17 12.73
CA ILE A 476 -0.73 4.45 14.00
C ILE A 476 -0.13 5.24 15.18
N VAL A 477 1.01 5.93 14.98
CA VAL A 477 1.58 6.85 15.99
C VAL A 477 0.64 8.04 16.27
N GLY A 478 -0.15 8.45 15.28
CA GLY A 478 -1.19 9.46 15.40
C GLY A 478 -2.48 8.99 16.08
N GLY A 479 -2.55 7.71 16.47
CA GLY A 479 -3.72 7.06 17.06
C GLY A 479 -4.71 6.47 16.05
N GLY A 480 -4.32 6.41 14.78
CA GLY A 480 -5.07 5.71 13.73
C GLY A 480 -4.85 4.20 13.74
N ASP A 481 -5.36 3.56 12.70
CA ASP A 481 -5.32 2.12 12.46
C ASP A 481 -4.34 1.70 11.34
N GLY A 482 -3.63 2.66 10.74
CA GLY A 482 -2.71 2.41 9.63
C GLY A 482 -3.32 2.71 8.26
N THR A 483 -4.59 3.15 8.21
CA THR A 483 -5.34 3.43 6.97
C THR A 483 -5.59 4.92 6.71
N GLY A 484 -5.02 5.82 7.51
CA GLY A 484 -5.14 7.28 7.35
C GLY A 484 -6.08 7.96 8.34
N THR A 485 -6.45 7.27 9.44
CA THR A 485 -7.38 7.75 10.46
C THR A 485 -6.70 8.54 11.61
N GLY A 486 -5.37 8.55 11.63
CA GLY A 486 -4.51 9.12 12.66
C GLY A 486 -4.35 10.63 12.60
N LEU A 487 -4.23 11.24 13.77
CA LEU A 487 -4.09 12.70 13.90
C LEU A 487 -2.60 13.11 13.90
N ASN A 488 -2.31 14.37 13.57
CA ASN A 488 -1.00 15.00 13.78
C ASN A 488 -0.74 15.25 15.28
N THR A 489 -0.57 14.14 15.99
CA THR A 489 -0.31 14.04 17.42
C THR A 489 0.73 12.95 17.67
N GLY A 490 1.18 12.80 18.91
CA GLY A 490 2.24 11.87 19.25
C GLY A 490 2.14 11.29 20.65
N ILE A 491 3.11 10.41 20.91
CA ILE A 491 3.24 9.60 22.12
C ILE A 491 4.48 10.08 22.89
N ASP A 492 4.36 10.34 24.19
CA ASP A 492 5.51 10.74 25.00
C ASP A 492 6.37 9.50 25.39
N PRO A 493 7.63 9.40 24.93
CA PRO A 493 8.52 8.31 25.32
C PRO A 493 8.89 8.30 26.81
N ALA A 494 8.56 9.35 27.56
CA ALA A 494 8.75 9.45 29.02
C ALA A 494 7.80 8.60 29.86
N ASP A 495 6.56 8.40 29.41
CA ASP A 495 5.50 7.77 30.21
C ASP A 495 4.39 7.05 29.41
N GLY A 496 4.43 7.10 28.06
CA GLY A 496 3.42 6.46 27.20
C GLY A 496 2.17 7.31 26.94
N THR A 497 2.10 8.56 27.40
CA THR A 497 0.94 9.44 27.17
C THR A 497 0.72 9.72 25.69
N VAL A 498 -0.50 9.50 25.20
CA VAL A 498 -0.89 9.61 23.79
C VAL A 498 -1.66 10.90 23.46
N GLY A 499 -1.89 11.16 22.16
CA GLY A 499 -2.73 12.26 21.68
C GLY A 499 -2.14 13.66 21.90
N LEU A 500 -0.82 13.75 22.10
CA LEU A 500 -0.14 15.00 22.43
C LEU A 500 0.19 15.81 21.17
N PRO A 501 -0.14 17.11 21.08
CA PRO A 501 0.21 17.92 19.91
C PRO A 501 1.73 18.10 19.78
N ALA A 502 2.21 18.31 18.55
CA ALA A 502 3.63 18.34 18.16
C ALA A 502 4.59 19.24 18.98
N ASN A 503 4.08 20.23 19.71
CA ASN A 503 4.87 21.13 20.58
C ASN A 503 4.88 20.69 22.07
N SER A 504 4.39 19.48 22.36
CA SER A 504 4.36 18.91 23.71
C SER A 504 5.68 18.24 24.07
N GLY A 505 6.04 18.28 25.35
CA GLY A 505 7.27 17.70 25.90
C GLY A 505 8.41 18.71 25.98
N GLY A 506 8.99 18.83 27.17
CA GLY A 506 10.21 19.60 27.39
C GLY A 506 11.47 18.73 27.24
N ALA A 507 12.56 19.14 27.88
CA ALA A 507 13.65 18.23 28.18
C ALA A 507 13.17 17.21 29.23
N HIS A 508 13.22 15.92 28.91
CA HIS A 508 12.88 14.86 29.86
C HIS A 508 14.04 14.60 30.83
N SER A 509 14.36 15.60 31.65
CA SER A 509 15.40 15.53 32.66
C SER A 509 14.83 14.97 33.97
N GLY A 510 15.00 13.66 34.18
CA GLY A 510 14.62 12.96 35.42
C GLY A 510 13.78 11.70 35.23
N THR A 511 13.37 11.41 34.00
CA THR A 511 12.79 10.12 33.61
C THR A 511 13.80 8.99 33.72
N ALA A 512 13.33 7.81 34.12
CA ALA A 512 14.18 6.63 34.18
C ALA A 512 14.38 6.07 32.76
N ALA A 513 15.58 6.23 32.22
CA ALA A 513 15.94 5.62 30.95
C ALA A 513 15.92 4.08 31.05
N ASN A 514 15.68 3.41 29.92
CA ASN A 514 15.51 1.96 29.79
C ASN A 514 14.33 1.38 30.60
N VAL A 515 13.31 2.20 30.86
CA VAL A 515 12.01 1.77 31.39
C VAL A 515 11.00 1.78 30.25
N PHE A 516 10.29 0.65 30.10
CA PHE A 516 9.23 0.46 29.12
C PHE A 516 7.89 0.98 29.66
N TYR A 517 7.18 1.76 28.85
CA TYR A 517 5.84 2.29 29.15
C TYR A 517 4.85 1.74 28.11
N PRO A 518 3.90 0.89 28.52
CA PRO A 518 2.83 0.44 27.64
C PRO A 518 2.00 1.62 27.15
N VAL A 519 1.56 1.55 25.89
CA VAL A 519 0.76 2.59 25.23
C VAL A 519 -0.69 2.10 25.07
N SER A 520 -1.65 3.03 25.02
CA SER A 520 -3.09 2.70 24.94
C SER A 520 -3.64 2.63 23.51
N TYR A 521 -2.83 2.87 22.48
CA TYR A 521 -3.23 2.72 21.08
C TYR A 521 -3.15 1.24 20.65
N PRO A 522 -4.09 0.73 19.83
CA PRO A 522 -4.26 -0.72 19.61
C PRO A 522 -3.02 -1.44 19.06
N PHE A 523 -2.25 -0.78 18.20
CA PHE A 523 -1.12 -1.38 17.48
C PHE A 523 0.25 -0.92 18.00
N VAL A 524 0.28 -0.16 19.11
CA VAL A 524 1.53 0.27 19.77
C VAL A 524 1.63 -0.41 21.13
N ASP A 525 2.51 -1.41 21.25
CA ASP A 525 2.78 -2.11 22.50
C ASP A 525 3.33 -1.17 23.58
N GLY A 526 4.23 -0.25 23.19
CA GLY A 526 4.74 0.77 24.10
C GLY A 526 5.96 1.54 23.61
N VAL A 527 6.47 2.41 24.47
CA VAL A 527 7.58 3.33 24.19
C VAL A 527 8.59 3.35 25.34
N PHE A 528 9.82 3.78 25.06
CA PHE A 528 10.85 3.97 26.08
C PHE A 528 11.91 4.99 25.68
N GLN A 529 12.62 5.52 26.68
CA GLN A 529 13.83 6.31 26.49
C GLN A 529 15.06 5.40 26.52
N ALA A 530 15.63 5.11 25.37
CA ALA A 530 16.77 4.24 25.22
C ALA A 530 18.08 4.96 25.60
N SER A 531 18.75 4.53 26.69
CA SER A 531 20.11 4.99 27.03
C SER A 531 21.11 3.83 26.99
N GLY A 532 22.08 3.91 26.09
CA GLY A 532 23.11 2.89 25.95
C GLY A 532 24.26 3.00 26.95
N ALA A 533 24.03 3.58 28.14
CA ALA A 533 25.06 4.03 29.08
C ALA A 533 26.01 2.94 29.63
N ASN A 534 25.82 1.66 29.26
CA ASN A 534 26.80 0.58 29.48
C ASN A 534 26.80 -0.55 28.42
N GLY A 535 25.99 -0.49 27.35
CA GLY A 535 26.00 -1.46 26.22
C GLY A 535 25.86 -2.96 26.53
N ALA A 536 25.58 -3.34 27.78
CA ALA A 536 25.70 -4.71 28.28
C ALA A 536 24.60 -5.10 29.29
N THR A 537 23.63 -4.20 29.54
CA THR A 537 22.45 -4.47 30.36
C THR A 537 21.26 -4.57 29.43
N PRO A 538 20.58 -5.72 29.36
CA PRO A 538 19.37 -5.84 28.55
C PRO A 538 18.29 -4.87 29.03
N VAL A 539 17.58 -4.26 28.07
CA VAL A 539 16.48 -3.31 28.26
C VAL A 539 15.18 -4.01 27.89
N THR A 540 14.12 -3.80 28.67
CA THR A 540 12.78 -4.28 28.30
C THR A 540 12.27 -3.48 27.10
N VAL A 541 11.88 -4.17 26.03
CA VAL A 541 11.41 -3.54 24.79
C VAL A 541 9.97 -3.91 24.42
N SER A 542 9.30 -4.73 25.23
CA SER A 542 7.88 -5.05 25.05
C SER A 542 7.13 -5.21 26.37
N SER A 543 5.80 -5.10 26.33
CA SER A 543 4.91 -5.36 27.48
C SER A 543 4.99 -6.80 27.98
N THR A 544 5.30 -7.74 27.07
CA THR A 544 5.52 -9.16 27.36
C THR A 544 6.85 -9.44 28.07
N GLY A 545 7.71 -8.42 28.24
CA GLY A 545 8.98 -8.54 28.96
C GLY A 545 10.15 -9.02 28.10
N ILE A 546 10.07 -8.89 26.77
CA ILE A 546 11.20 -9.19 25.87
C ILE A 546 12.35 -8.22 26.17
N MET A 547 13.56 -8.76 26.22
CA MET A 547 14.77 -8.04 26.62
C MET A 547 15.74 -7.92 25.44
N ALA A 548 16.09 -6.70 25.04
CA ALA A 548 17.08 -6.43 24.00
C ALA A 548 18.40 -5.91 24.59
N THR A 549 19.55 -6.34 24.05
CA THR A 549 20.84 -5.72 24.38
C THR A 549 21.12 -4.60 23.38
N LEU A 550 20.99 -3.35 23.84
CA LEU A 550 21.15 -2.17 22.98
C LEU A 550 22.63 -1.74 22.90
N PRO A 551 23.08 -1.25 21.73
CA PRO A 551 24.42 -0.65 21.59
C PRO A 551 24.56 0.66 22.40
N SER A 552 25.76 1.25 22.42
CA SER A 552 26.00 2.51 23.14
C SER A 552 25.44 3.71 22.39
N LEU A 553 24.29 4.24 22.85
CA LEU A 553 23.46 5.21 22.13
C LEU A 553 23.87 6.69 22.29
N GLY A 554 25.06 6.98 22.81
CA GLY A 554 25.66 8.33 22.80
C GLY A 554 25.01 9.42 23.69
N GLY A 555 23.81 9.20 24.24
CA GLY A 555 23.09 10.12 25.11
C GLY A 555 22.12 9.44 26.08
N SER A 556 21.49 10.24 26.95
CA SER A 556 20.47 9.78 27.91
C SER A 556 19.30 10.77 28.09
N LEU A 557 19.06 11.64 27.10
CA LEU A 557 18.03 12.68 27.16
C LEU A 557 17.21 12.66 25.87
N THR A 558 15.94 12.31 26.00
CA THR A 558 14.93 12.42 24.94
C THR A 558 14.17 13.74 25.10
N PHE A 559 13.72 14.34 24.00
CA PHE A 559 12.94 15.58 24.00
C PHE A 559 11.69 15.42 23.15
N GLY A 560 10.59 16.02 23.60
CA GLY A 560 9.32 16.00 22.87
C GLY A 560 8.69 14.62 22.78
N VAL A 561 7.74 14.49 21.85
CA VAL A 561 6.97 13.26 21.58
C VAL A 561 7.45 12.54 20.32
N ILE A 562 7.14 11.25 20.22
CA ILE A 562 7.18 10.47 18.98
C ILE A 562 5.94 10.87 18.17
N LEU A 563 6.11 11.56 17.04
CA LEU A 563 5.07 12.34 16.37
C LEU A 563 4.69 11.75 15.01
N ASN A 564 3.39 11.68 14.72
CA ASN A 564 2.87 11.59 13.36
C ASN A 564 2.96 12.97 12.68
N GLY A 565 3.83 13.08 11.69
CA GLY A 565 4.17 14.32 10.99
C GLY A 565 5.47 14.98 11.46
N VAL A 566 5.57 16.29 11.24
CA VAL A 566 6.78 17.09 11.49
C VAL A 566 6.46 18.27 12.42
N PRO A 567 7.34 18.60 13.39
CA PRO A 567 7.08 19.73 14.29
C PRO A 567 6.94 21.07 13.54
N PRO A 568 5.93 21.91 13.86
CA PRO A 568 5.64 23.16 13.12
C PRO A 568 6.79 24.17 13.01
N THR A 569 7.82 24.04 13.85
CA THR A 569 9.03 24.88 13.83
C THR A 569 10.09 24.42 12.84
N GLN A 570 9.88 23.32 12.10
CA GLN A 570 10.81 22.78 11.11
C GLN A 570 10.11 22.67 9.74
N THR A 571 10.62 23.37 8.72
CA THR A 571 9.89 23.60 7.46
C THR A 571 10.36 22.77 6.26
N THR A 572 11.27 21.82 6.45
CA THR A 572 11.84 21.01 5.36
C THR A 572 11.84 19.53 5.71
N THR A 573 11.11 18.73 4.94
CA THR A 573 11.22 17.26 4.86
C THR A 573 12.18 16.87 3.75
N SER A 574 13.04 15.88 4.00
CA SER A 574 13.89 15.29 2.96
C SER A 574 13.11 14.39 1.99
N PHE A 575 11.86 14.06 2.32
CA PHE A 575 10.99 13.12 1.60
C PHE A 575 10.00 13.79 0.63
N GLY A 576 9.84 15.12 0.66
CA GLY A 576 8.77 15.84 -0.04
C GLY A 576 7.61 16.27 0.89
N PRO A 577 6.63 17.03 0.36
CA PRO A 577 5.35 17.27 1.05
C PRO A 577 4.56 15.97 1.20
N ASN A 578 3.55 15.97 2.07
CA ASN A 578 2.49 14.95 2.25
C ASN A 578 2.91 13.50 2.56
N VAL A 579 4.20 13.14 2.45
CA VAL A 579 4.73 11.85 2.93
C VAL A 579 4.42 11.67 4.43
N PRO A 580 3.79 10.55 4.85
CA PRO A 580 3.62 10.22 6.26
C PRO A 580 4.99 10.04 6.93
N VAL A 581 5.20 10.66 8.11
CA VAL A 581 6.50 10.68 8.80
C VAL A 581 6.32 10.39 10.28
N VAL A 582 7.03 9.39 10.80
CA VAL A 582 7.30 9.28 12.23
C VAL A 582 8.53 10.13 12.56
N SER A 583 8.34 11.22 13.31
CA SER A 583 9.43 12.05 13.82
C SER A 583 9.81 11.64 15.24
N MET A 584 11.07 11.24 15.46
CA MET A 584 11.58 10.72 16.73
C MET A 584 12.88 11.41 17.15
N HIS A 585 12.91 11.99 18.34
CA HIS A 585 14.16 12.48 18.93
C HIS A 585 15.15 11.31 19.16
N ALA A 586 16.46 11.60 19.11
CA ALA A 586 17.47 10.65 19.53
C ALA A 586 17.17 10.08 20.94
N SER A 587 17.47 8.80 21.16
CA SER A 587 17.08 8.05 22.37
C SER A 587 15.57 7.82 22.55
N ALA A 588 14.69 8.20 21.62
CA ALA A 588 13.32 7.69 21.60
C ALA A 588 13.28 6.28 20.98
N ALA A 589 12.42 5.43 21.54
CA ALA A 589 12.10 4.12 21.01
C ALA A 589 10.59 3.84 21.10
N ILE A 590 10.08 3.11 20.12
CA ILE A 590 8.69 2.65 20.03
C ILE A 590 8.66 1.18 19.61
N THR A 591 7.73 0.42 20.17
CA THR A 591 7.45 -0.97 19.80
C THR A 591 6.01 -1.08 19.33
N PHE A 592 5.83 -1.64 18.14
CA PHE A 592 4.54 -1.99 17.55
C PHE A 592 4.21 -3.47 17.83
N ASP A 593 2.94 -3.79 18.06
CA ASP A 593 2.46 -5.18 18.25
C ASP A 593 1.90 -5.70 16.92
N ILE A 594 2.64 -6.62 16.28
CA ILE A 594 2.28 -7.24 15.00
C ILE A 594 1.11 -8.21 15.20
N ASP A 595 1.08 -9.00 16.28
CA ASP A 595 -0.06 -9.88 16.60
C ASP A 595 -1.36 -9.04 16.67
N ALA A 596 -1.30 -7.80 17.19
CA ALA A 596 -2.45 -6.92 17.29
C ALA A 596 -2.93 -6.42 15.91
N MET A 597 -2.01 -6.10 15.00
CA MET A 597 -2.31 -5.74 13.60
C MET A 597 -2.96 -6.94 12.88
N GLU A 598 -2.32 -8.11 12.91
CA GLU A 598 -2.84 -9.34 12.29
C GLU A 598 -4.20 -9.76 12.87
N ALA A 599 -4.42 -9.58 14.18
CA ALA A 599 -5.70 -9.87 14.83
C ALA A 599 -6.82 -8.89 14.41
N ALA A 600 -6.50 -7.63 14.15
CA ALA A 600 -7.47 -6.67 13.59
C ALA A 600 -7.76 -6.96 12.11
N HIS A 601 -6.75 -7.41 11.35
CA HIS A 601 -6.86 -7.76 9.94
C HIS A 601 -6.90 -9.27 9.72
N ALA A 602 -7.77 -9.96 10.47
CA ALA A 602 -7.83 -11.41 10.58
C ALA A 602 -7.74 -12.15 9.22
N GLY A 603 -6.75 -13.03 9.10
CA GLY A 603 -6.46 -13.77 7.87
C GLY A 603 -5.32 -13.19 7.02
N HIS A 604 -4.68 -12.11 7.46
CA HIS A 604 -3.43 -11.60 6.89
C HIS A 604 -2.27 -11.86 7.86
N GLU A 605 -1.08 -12.11 7.32
CA GLU A 605 0.19 -12.31 8.04
C GLU A 605 1.17 -11.18 7.68
N ALA A 606 1.90 -10.64 8.64
CA ALA A 606 2.90 -9.61 8.40
C ALA A 606 4.15 -10.22 7.74
N THR A 607 4.54 -9.68 6.58
CA THR A 607 5.64 -10.23 5.77
C THR A 607 6.81 -9.27 5.59
N LEU A 608 6.57 -7.96 5.68
CA LEU A 608 7.58 -6.95 5.37
C LEU A 608 7.34 -5.67 6.17
N PHE A 609 8.39 -5.15 6.80
CA PHE A 609 8.46 -3.75 7.24
C PHE A 609 9.34 -2.96 6.27
N THR A 610 8.86 -1.82 5.78
CA THR A 610 9.63 -0.88 4.94
C THR A 610 9.62 0.52 5.54
N CYS A 611 10.66 1.32 5.31
CA CYS A 611 10.65 2.75 5.63
C CYS A 611 11.72 3.57 4.90
N LEU A 612 11.53 4.89 4.84
CA LEU A 612 12.50 5.89 4.39
C LEU A 612 13.14 6.59 5.60
N LEU A 613 14.41 6.34 5.90
CA LEU A 613 15.14 7.09 6.92
C LEU A 613 15.63 8.44 6.36
N GLY A 614 15.42 9.52 7.11
CA GLY A 614 15.94 10.86 6.82
C GLY A 614 16.45 11.56 8.09
N ALA A 615 17.44 12.45 7.94
CA ALA A 615 17.93 13.31 9.01
C ALA A 615 17.21 14.66 9.02
N ALA A 616 16.90 15.20 10.20
CA ALA A 616 16.27 16.54 10.32
C ALA A 616 17.25 17.71 10.14
N ASP A 617 18.55 17.51 10.42
CA ASP A 617 19.61 18.54 10.38
C ASP A 617 20.74 18.11 9.43
N TYR A 618 21.12 18.98 8.48
CA TYR A 618 22.15 18.76 7.44
C TYR A 618 23.58 18.46 7.94
N ALA A 619 23.83 18.44 9.26
CA ALA A 619 25.18 18.54 9.83
C ALA A 619 25.69 17.27 10.54
N ALA A 620 24.87 16.25 10.80
CA ALA A 620 25.37 15.01 11.40
C ALA A 620 24.51 13.77 11.13
N ALA A 621 25.14 12.61 11.30
CA ALA A 621 24.53 11.32 11.03
C ALA A 621 23.47 10.92 12.09
N THR A 622 22.37 10.37 11.58
CA THR A 622 21.31 9.71 12.37
C THR A 622 21.38 8.21 12.13
N THR A 623 21.15 7.41 13.17
CA THR A 623 21.14 5.95 13.11
C THR A 623 19.82 5.41 13.63
N LEU A 624 19.17 4.52 12.88
CA LEU A 624 18.10 3.67 13.38
C LEU A 624 18.63 2.28 13.71
N HIS A 625 18.19 1.72 14.83
CA HIS A 625 18.18 0.27 15.04
C HIS A 625 16.74 -0.22 14.89
N ILE A 626 16.54 -1.26 14.09
CA ILE A 626 15.26 -1.97 14.03
C ILE A 626 15.47 -3.35 14.64
N LEU A 627 14.63 -3.67 15.62
CA LEU A 627 14.62 -4.95 16.29
C LEU A 627 13.30 -5.65 15.96
N VAL A 628 13.38 -6.96 15.84
CA VAL A 628 12.20 -7.83 15.79
C VAL A 628 12.34 -8.83 16.93
N ASP A 629 11.33 -8.88 17.80
CA ASP A 629 11.34 -9.62 19.08
C ASP A 629 12.62 -9.41 19.91
N GLY A 630 13.05 -8.15 20.02
CA GLY A 630 14.23 -7.75 20.78
C GLY A 630 15.57 -8.12 20.15
N VAL A 631 15.58 -8.73 18.97
CA VAL A 631 16.79 -9.04 18.18
C VAL A 631 16.99 -7.96 17.12
N ILE A 632 18.14 -7.27 17.13
CA ILE A 632 18.49 -6.29 16.09
C ILE A 632 18.56 -7.00 14.73
N ARG A 633 17.56 -6.74 13.87
CA ARG A 633 17.51 -7.20 12.47
C ARG A 633 18.32 -6.26 11.56
N SER A 634 18.27 -4.96 11.83
CA SER A 634 18.99 -3.95 11.03
C SER A 634 19.53 -2.80 11.88
N THR A 635 20.59 -2.19 11.38
CA THR A 635 21.13 -0.92 11.87
C THR A 635 21.51 -0.08 10.65
N LYS A 636 20.76 0.99 10.39
CA LYS A 636 20.97 1.87 9.24
C LYS A 636 21.35 3.25 9.75
N SER A 637 22.51 3.72 9.35
CA SER A 637 22.94 5.11 9.53
C SER A 637 22.77 5.86 8.21
N ILE A 638 22.35 7.12 8.30
CA ILE A 638 22.34 8.07 7.19
C ILE A 638 23.33 9.19 7.49
N ALA A 639 24.20 9.54 6.54
CA ALA A 639 25.11 10.68 6.69
C ALA A 639 24.36 12.01 6.54
N GLY A 640 24.86 13.11 7.12
CA GLY A 640 24.21 14.43 6.98
C GLY A 640 24.14 14.96 5.54
N SER A 641 24.95 14.40 4.64
CA SER A 641 24.94 14.65 3.19
C SER A 641 23.93 13.79 2.43
N GLU A 642 23.46 12.67 2.99
CA GLU A 642 22.47 11.80 2.36
C GLU A 642 21.07 12.27 2.78
N ARG A 643 20.19 12.51 1.79
CA ARG A 643 18.84 13.05 2.06
C ARG A 643 17.90 11.99 2.63
N VAL A 644 17.87 10.82 2.01
CA VAL A 644 16.97 9.71 2.31
C VAL A 644 17.70 8.37 2.12
N ALA A 645 17.42 7.39 2.97
CA ALA A 645 17.89 6.02 2.83
C ALA A 645 16.79 5.03 3.19
N GLN A 646 16.32 4.24 2.23
CA GLN A 646 15.29 3.23 2.49
C GLN A 646 15.86 2.03 3.27
N LEU A 647 14.99 1.39 4.04
CA LEU A 647 15.20 0.15 4.76
C LEU A 647 14.00 -0.78 4.49
N ALA A 648 14.27 -2.07 4.37
CA ALA A 648 13.25 -3.11 4.32
C ALA A 648 13.72 -4.30 5.17
N ILE A 649 12.79 -4.95 5.87
CA ILE A 649 13.04 -6.08 6.78
C ILE A 649 11.91 -7.09 6.60
N GLU A 650 12.25 -8.31 6.18
CA GLU A 650 11.32 -9.43 6.16
C GLU A 650 10.86 -9.75 7.60
N LEU A 651 9.55 -9.92 7.76
CA LEU A 651 8.89 -10.37 8.98
C LEU A 651 8.48 -11.83 8.76
N ALA A 652 8.75 -12.69 9.74
CA ALA A 652 8.33 -14.08 9.72
C ALA A 652 6.95 -14.24 10.41
N PRO A 653 6.13 -15.26 10.07
CA PRO A 653 4.82 -15.53 10.72
C PRO A 653 4.88 -15.93 12.22
N ALA A 654 6.01 -15.69 12.89
CA ALA A 654 6.20 -15.88 14.32
C ALA A 654 6.91 -14.67 14.97
N ASP A 655 7.20 -13.62 14.20
CA ASP A 655 7.80 -12.38 14.65
C ASP A 655 6.67 -11.46 15.17
N ARG A 656 6.68 -11.12 16.46
CA ARG A 656 5.54 -10.46 17.11
C ARG A 656 5.71 -8.95 17.32
N PHE A 657 6.92 -8.48 17.65
CA PHE A 657 7.14 -7.09 18.02
C PHE A 657 8.17 -6.42 17.12
N LEU A 658 7.80 -5.31 16.51
CA LEU A 658 8.70 -4.44 15.74
C LEU A 658 9.11 -3.24 16.60
N THR A 659 10.37 -3.18 17.05
CA THR A 659 10.89 -2.03 17.80
C THR A 659 11.78 -1.16 16.93
N ILE A 660 11.51 0.14 16.89
CA ILE A 660 12.31 1.16 16.22
C ILE A 660 13.00 2.03 17.28
N ILE A 661 14.31 2.24 17.15
CA ILE A 661 15.13 3.06 18.07
C ILE A 661 15.91 4.10 17.28
N SER A 662 15.71 5.38 17.62
CA SER A 662 16.43 6.52 17.01
C SER A 662 17.68 6.89 17.82
N VAL A 663 18.81 7.08 17.15
CA VAL A 663 20.14 7.30 17.76
C VAL A 663 20.92 8.36 16.98
N TYR A 664 21.82 9.07 17.67
CA TYR A 664 22.59 10.18 17.10
C TYR A 664 24.07 10.11 17.45
N GLY A 665 24.94 10.53 16.51
CA GLY A 665 26.38 10.49 16.67
C GLY A 665 26.96 11.52 17.67
N GLN A 666 27.38 11.05 18.86
CA GLN A 666 28.57 11.49 19.64
C GLN A 666 28.86 13.01 19.81
N ASN A 667 27.87 13.92 19.72
CA ASN A 667 28.13 15.35 19.89
C ASN A 667 27.16 16.04 20.88
N THR A 668 27.75 16.75 21.84
CA THR A 668 27.17 17.12 23.15
C THR A 668 26.28 18.39 23.16
N SER A 669 25.95 18.94 21.99
CA SER A 669 25.10 20.13 21.86
C SER A 669 23.60 19.84 22.00
N PHE A 670 22.86 20.72 22.69
CA PHE A 670 21.42 20.61 22.98
C PHE A 670 20.49 21.04 21.82
N SER A 671 20.80 20.72 20.55
CA SER A 671 19.92 21.05 19.41
C SER A 671 18.89 19.95 19.11
N PHE A 672 17.84 20.29 18.36
CA PHE A 672 16.65 19.46 18.04
C PHE A 672 16.97 18.25 17.13
N LYS A 673 17.72 17.28 17.65
CA LYS A 673 18.24 16.13 16.90
C LYS A 673 17.19 15.03 16.76
N GLN A 674 16.36 15.15 15.74
CA GLN A 674 15.35 14.17 15.37
C GLN A 674 15.79 13.33 14.17
N GLY A 675 15.62 12.01 14.29
CA GLY A 675 15.51 11.11 13.15
C GLY A 675 14.08 11.15 12.62
N ARG A 676 13.92 11.06 11.31
CA ARG A 676 12.62 11.01 10.66
C ARG A 676 12.50 9.76 9.83
N ILE A 677 11.29 9.20 9.82
CA ILE A 677 10.98 7.93 9.18
C ILE A 677 9.77 8.15 8.28
N GLY A 678 10.01 8.43 6.99
CA GLY A 678 8.98 8.61 5.97
C GLY A 678 8.46 7.30 5.42
N ARG A 679 7.20 7.24 4.96
CA ARG A 679 6.49 6.02 4.51
C ARG A 679 6.87 4.77 5.35
N PRO A 680 6.72 4.77 6.70
CA PRO A 680 7.03 3.60 7.53
C PRO A 680 5.88 2.61 7.50
N THR A 681 6.02 1.49 6.81
CA THR A 681 4.88 0.63 6.45
C THR A 681 5.10 -0.81 6.91
N VAL A 682 4.07 -1.45 7.45
CA VAL A 682 4.02 -2.92 7.67
C VAL A 682 3.05 -3.54 6.68
N ARG A 683 3.56 -4.40 5.81
CA ARG A 683 2.78 -5.16 4.83
C ARG A 683 2.22 -6.44 5.44
N LEU A 684 0.91 -6.48 5.58
CA LEU A 684 0.16 -7.70 5.84
C LEU A 684 -0.24 -8.33 4.50
N VAL A 685 0.01 -9.62 4.32
CA VAL A 685 -0.39 -10.39 3.12
C VAL A 685 -1.46 -11.38 3.54
N ARG A 686 -2.60 -11.40 2.83
CA ARG A 686 -3.66 -12.37 3.10
C ARG A 686 -3.10 -13.79 2.93
N SER A 687 -3.11 -14.60 4.00
CA SER A 687 -2.70 -16.00 3.92
C SER A 687 -3.54 -16.68 2.84
N PRO A 688 -2.92 -17.44 1.89
CA PRO A 688 -3.58 -17.91 0.67
C PRO A 688 -4.68 -18.94 0.98
N ASN A 689 -5.88 -18.42 1.25
CA ASN A 689 -7.12 -19.16 1.34
C ASN A 689 -7.89 -18.86 0.04
N PRO A 690 -8.16 -19.87 -0.83
CA PRO A 690 -8.62 -19.65 -2.21
C PRO A 690 -10.12 -19.30 -2.29
N SER A 691 -10.53 -18.25 -1.57
CA SER A 691 -11.89 -17.70 -1.55
C SER A 691 -11.85 -16.17 -1.69
N GLN A 692 -11.63 -15.73 -2.92
CA GLN A 692 -12.31 -14.61 -3.57
C GLN A 692 -12.56 -13.38 -2.68
N SER A 693 -11.58 -12.48 -2.64
CA SER A 693 -11.83 -11.03 -2.51
C SER A 693 -12.23 -10.53 -3.89
N GLY A 694 -13.49 -10.16 -4.07
CA GLY A 694 -13.91 -9.57 -5.34
C GLY A 694 -13.40 -8.13 -5.49
N ARG A 695 -13.43 -7.62 -6.71
CA ARG A 695 -12.86 -6.31 -7.04
C ARG A 695 -13.67 -5.13 -6.49
N ILE A 696 -14.91 -5.33 -6.04
CA ILE A 696 -15.66 -4.32 -5.28
C ILE A 696 -15.04 -4.16 -3.89
N GLU A 697 -14.63 -5.25 -3.23
CA GLU A 697 -13.91 -5.16 -1.94
C GLU A 697 -12.62 -4.35 -2.08
N GLU A 698 -11.81 -4.65 -3.10
CA GLU A 698 -10.57 -3.90 -3.38
C GLU A 698 -10.87 -2.42 -3.69
N ALA A 699 -11.88 -2.14 -4.53
CA ALA A 699 -12.30 -0.78 -4.83
C ALA A 699 -12.74 -0.02 -3.58
N VAL A 700 -13.49 -0.63 -2.67
CA VAL A 700 -13.90 0.03 -1.42
C VAL A 700 -12.71 0.26 -0.47
N ARG A 701 -11.68 -0.58 -0.50
CA ARG A 701 -10.42 -0.32 0.25
C ARG A 701 -9.60 0.81 -0.36
N LEU A 702 -9.55 0.88 -1.69
CA LEU A 702 -8.74 1.85 -2.45
C LEU A 702 -9.40 3.24 -2.55
N VAL A 703 -10.73 3.32 -2.61
CA VAL A 703 -11.44 4.59 -2.77
C VAL A 703 -11.25 5.48 -1.54
N ASP A 704 -11.13 6.79 -1.75
CA ASP A 704 -10.99 7.76 -0.67
C ASP A 704 -12.19 7.72 0.30
N PRO A 705 -12.00 8.07 1.59
CA PRO A 705 -13.10 8.29 2.52
C PRO A 705 -14.14 9.28 1.98
N GLY A 706 -15.41 8.86 1.86
CA GLY A 706 -16.48 9.63 1.23
C GLY A 706 -16.62 9.49 -0.30
N GLY A 707 -15.65 8.83 -0.93
CA GLY A 707 -15.62 8.53 -2.36
C GLY A 707 -16.69 7.53 -2.83
N LEU A 708 -16.66 7.22 -4.12
CA LEU A 708 -17.63 6.39 -4.81
C LEU A 708 -16.95 5.21 -5.52
N VAL A 709 -17.47 4.01 -5.33
CA VAL A 709 -17.26 2.86 -6.21
C VAL A 709 -18.48 2.74 -7.13
N ASP A 710 -18.30 3.01 -8.42
CA ASP A 710 -19.31 2.78 -9.48
C ASP A 710 -19.09 1.38 -10.07
N VAL A 711 -20.10 0.53 -10.00
CA VAL A 711 -20.00 -0.88 -10.38
C VAL A 711 -20.85 -1.12 -11.63
N ALA A 712 -20.20 -1.53 -12.72
CA ALA A 712 -20.85 -1.83 -13.98
C ALA A 712 -21.81 -3.03 -13.86
N ASP A 713 -22.77 -3.13 -14.80
CA ASP A 713 -23.70 -4.25 -14.89
C ASP A 713 -22.95 -5.54 -15.24
N GLY A 714 -22.89 -6.49 -14.29
CA GLY A 714 -22.02 -7.65 -14.40
C GLY A 714 -22.13 -8.66 -13.24
N ALA A 715 -21.45 -9.80 -13.40
CA ALA A 715 -21.48 -10.97 -12.54
C ALA A 715 -20.23 -11.07 -11.62
N TYR A 716 -20.28 -10.39 -10.47
CA TYR A 716 -19.19 -10.39 -9.50
C TYR A 716 -19.24 -11.59 -8.55
N GLN A 717 -18.06 -12.12 -8.19
CA GLN A 717 -17.90 -13.21 -7.22
C GLN A 717 -17.13 -12.70 -6.00
N GLU A 718 -17.85 -12.45 -4.91
CA GLU A 718 -17.28 -11.95 -3.66
C GLU A 718 -17.74 -12.80 -2.47
N SER A 719 -16.97 -12.81 -1.38
CA SER A 719 -17.35 -13.51 -0.15
C SER A 719 -17.92 -12.58 0.93
N LEU A 720 -17.36 -11.37 1.03
CA LEU A 720 -17.61 -10.38 2.08
C LEU A 720 -16.91 -9.07 1.66
N PHE A 721 -17.57 -7.92 1.82
CA PHE A 721 -16.88 -6.62 1.84
C PHE A 721 -17.48 -5.67 2.87
N PHE A 722 -16.67 -4.71 3.29
CA PHE A 722 -17.00 -3.69 4.30
C PHE A 722 -17.04 -2.32 3.63
N VAL A 723 -18.07 -1.52 3.91
CA VAL A 723 -18.15 -0.12 3.45
C VAL A 723 -18.17 0.81 4.66
N ASP A 724 -17.05 1.47 4.89
CA ASP A 724 -16.75 2.35 6.01
C ASP A 724 -16.34 3.75 5.51
N GLY A 725 -15.87 4.63 6.39
CA GLY A 725 -15.33 5.95 6.01
C GLY A 725 -16.31 6.89 5.29
N GLY A 726 -17.62 6.61 5.30
CA GLY A 726 -18.61 7.33 4.50
C GLY A 726 -18.58 7.01 2.99
N ARG A 727 -17.85 5.96 2.58
CA ARG A 727 -17.73 5.51 1.20
C ARG A 727 -19.08 5.06 0.64
N ARG A 728 -19.23 5.12 -0.69
CA ARG A 728 -20.47 4.80 -1.40
C ARG A 728 -20.21 3.73 -2.45
N VAL A 729 -21.15 2.79 -2.59
CA VAL A 729 -21.15 1.81 -3.69
C VAL A 729 -22.45 1.98 -4.46
N GLU A 730 -22.35 2.30 -5.74
CA GLU A 730 -23.50 2.45 -6.64
C GLU A 730 -23.30 1.57 -7.89
N GLY A 731 -24.35 0.93 -8.41
CA GLY A 731 -24.19 0.12 -9.63
C GLY A 731 -25.37 -0.80 -9.94
N PRO A 732 -25.84 -0.87 -11.20
CA PRO A 732 -26.94 -1.75 -11.58
C PRO A 732 -26.46 -3.20 -11.72
N LEU A 733 -26.45 -3.97 -10.64
CA LEU A 733 -26.06 -5.40 -10.65
C LEU A 733 -27.14 -6.32 -11.29
N THR A 734 -27.50 -6.10 -12.55
CA THR A 734 -28.52 -6.88 -13.27
C THR A 734 -27.99 -8.15 -13.95
N GLY A 735 -27.10 -8.88 -13.29
CA GLY A 735 -26.63 -10.17 -13.77
C GLY A 735 -25.81 -10.99 -12.77
N VAL A 736 -26.48 -11.83 -11.96
CA VAL A 736 -25.85 -12.95 -11.21
C VAL A 736 -24.56 -12.56 -10.48
N ALA A 737 -24.68 -11.82 -9.38
CA ALA A 737 -23.67 -11.83 -8.34
C ALA A 737 -23.59 -13.26 -7.76
N GLN A 738 -22.75 -14.12 -8.34
CA GLN A 738 -22.60 -15.50 -7.90
C GLN A 738 -21.70 -15.52 -6.66
N LEU A 739 -22.26 -15.09 -5.52
CA LEU A 739 -21.65 -15.22 -4.19
C LEU A 739 -21.56 -16.71 -3.83
N THR A 740 -20.66 -17.46 -4.46
CA THR A 740 -20.53 -18.92 -4.31
C THR A 740 -19.83 -19.29 -3.01
N GLY A 741 -20.52 -19.03 -1.91
CA GLY A 741 -20.29 -19.76 -0.68
C GLY A 741 -20.43 -21.26 -0.92
N THR A 742 -19.49 -22.05 -0.39
CA THR A 742 -19.72 -23.47 -0.15
C THR A 742 -20.87 -23.63 0.86
N GLU A 743 -21.58 -24.76 0.85
CA GLU A 743 -22.97 -24.91 1.34
C GLU A 743 -23.27 -24.54 2.82
N ASP A 744 -22.28 -24.13 3.61
CA ASP A 744 -22.39 -23.69 5.01
C ASP A 744 -21.88 -22.25 5.28
N THR A 745 -21.43 -21.49 4.27
CA THR A 745 -20.81 -20.16 4.47
C THR A 745 -21.82 -19.01 4.51
N THR A 746 -21.64 -18.10 5.48
CA THR A 746 -22.41 -16.85 5.61
C THR A 746 -21.65 -15.72 4.94
N TRP A 747 -22.29 -15.05 3.98
CA TRP A 747 -21.81 -13.81 3.40
C TRP A 747 -22.49 -12.60 4.07
N TRP A 748 -21.80 -11.47 4.12
CA TRP A 748 -22.35 -10.23 4.66
C TRP A 748 -21.87 -9.06 3.78
N ILE A 749 -22.72 -8.04 3.63
CA ILE A 749 -22.24 -6.70 3.27
C ILE A 749 -22.34 -5.90 4.55
N THR A 750 -21.22 -5.42 5.09
CA THR A 750 -21.23 -4.70 6.37
C THR A 750 -21.05 -3.21 6.14
N LEU A 751 -22.09 -2.43 6.44
CA LEU A 751 -21.98 -0.97 6.49
C LEU A 751 -21.61 -0.59 7.93
N VAL A 752 -20.36 -0.17 8.12
CA VAL A 752 -19.76 0.03 9.45
C VAL A 752 -19.93 1.47 9.94
N ASP A 753 -19.83 2.44 9.02
CA ASP A 753 -19.74 3.86 9.38
C ASP A 753 -20.94 4.73 9.01
N PRO A 754 -21.10 5.89 9.68
CA PRO A 754 -22.16 6.84 9.42
C PRO A 754 -21.98 7.54 8.06
N GLY A 755 -23.02 7.52 7.23
CA GLY A 755 -22.98 8.09 5.88
C GLY A 755 -22.51 7.14 4.79
N SER A 756 -22.05 5.93 5.12
CA SER A 756 -21.87 4.86 4.13
C SER A 756 -23.20 4.57 3.45
N ALA A 757 -23.19 4.43 2.11
CA ALA A 757 -24.41 4.21 1.33
C ALA A 757 -24.25 3.14 0.26
N LEU A 758 -25.32 2.38 0.05
CA LEU A 758 -25.48 1.40 -1.00
C LEU A 758 -26.65 1.81 -1.90
N ARG A 759 -26.43 1.93 -3.22
CA ARG A 759 -27.47 2.43 -4.13
C ARG A 759 -27.59 1.63 -5.41
N ARG A 760 -28.83 1.47 -5.90
CA ARG A 760 -29.17 0.85 -7.19
C ARG A 760 -28.74 -0.63 -7.33
N LEU A 761 -28.33 -1.26 -6.23
CA LEU A 761 -27.76 -2.61 -6.19
C LEU A 761 -28.83 -3.69 -6.35
N THR A 762 -28.62 -4.70 -7.18
CA THR A 762 -29.49 -5.88 -7.29
C THR A 762 -28.77 -7.16 -6.83
N LEU A 763 -29.38 -7.92 -5.92
CA LEU A 763 -28.85 -9.16 -5.35
C LEU A 763 -29.84 -10.31 -5.57
N ASP A 764 -29.38 -11.41 -6.17
CA ASP A 764 -30.18 -12.59 -6.51
C ASP A 764 -29.59 -13.87 -5.88
N GLY A 765 -30.38 -14.53 -5.04
CA GLY A 765 -30.05 -15.77 -4.33
C GLY A 765 -30.30 -17.07 -5.13
N LEU A 766 -30.73 -17.01 -6.39
CA LEU A 766 -30.79 -18.14 -7.33
C LEU A 766 -31.39 -19.46 -6.76
N GLY A 767 -32.31 -19.35 -5.81
CA GLY A 767 -32.97 -20.48 -5.15
C GLY A 767 -32.10 -21.39 -4.26
N ARG A 768 -30.86 -21.00 -3.90
CA ARG A 768 -29.95 -21.79 -3.03
C ARG A 768 -29.92 -21.32 -1.57
N SER A 769 -29.43 -22.22 -0.71
CA SER A 769 -29.06 -22.19 0.74
C SER A 769 -28.58 -20.89 1.43
N PHE A 770 -28.69 -19.69 0.88
CA PHE A 770 -27.92 -18.52 1.29
C PHE A 770 -28.24 -17.96 2.68
N GLN A 771 -27.28 -18.09 3.60
CA GLN A 771 -27.41 -17.65 4.98
C GLN A 771 -27.06 -16.16 5.22
N GLY A 772 -26.79 -15.38 4.16
CA GLY A 772 -26.31 -14.00 4.26
C GLY A 772 -27.40 -12.93 4.46
N SER A 773 -26.94 -11.74 4.85
CA SER A 773 -27.74 -10.52 5.05
C SER A 773 -26.86 -9.28 4.81
N ILE A 774 -27.45 -8.14 4.41
CA ILE A 774 -26.79 -6.85 4.65
C ILE A 774 -26.84 -6.57 6.15
N LEU A 775 -25.69 -6.35 6.79
CA LEU A 775 -25.61 -5.92 8.18
C LEU A 775 -25.19 -4.45 8.23
N THR A 776 -26.05 -3.57 8.73
CA THR A 776 -25.62 -2.21 9.08
C THR A 776 -25.39 -2.19 10.59
N ASN A 777 -24.15 -1.92 11.00
CA ASN A 777 -23.76 -1.86 12.42
C ASN A 777 -23.84 -0.40 12.87
N LEU A 778 -25.00 -0.01 13.38
CA LEU A 778 -25.35 1.40 13.54
C LEU A 778 -24.63 2.02 14.75
N GLY A 779 -23.49 2.68 14.50
CA GLY A 779 -22.77 3.49 15.50
C GLY A 779 -23.59 4.66 16.05
N THR A 780 -23.21 5.22 17.22
CA THR A 780 -24.03 6.17 18.00
C THR A 780 -24.14 7.61 17.44
N THR A 781 -24.02 7.82 16.13
CA THR A 781 -23.88 9.17 15.54
C THR A 781 -25.12 9.62 14.74
N SER A 782 -25.09 10.84 14.21
CA SER A 782 -26.24 11.53 13.61
C SER A 782 -26.48 11.27 12.12
N ASN A 783 -25.52 10.69 11.38
CA ASN A 783 -25.66 10.47 9.94
C ASN A 783 -26.22 9.06 9.69
N PRO A 784 -27.37 8.91 9.02
CA PRO A 784 -27.93 7.59 8.77
C PRO A 784 -27.11 6.81 7.73
N THR A 785 -27.03 5.50 7.90
CA THR A 785 -26.64 4.58 6.83
C THR A 785 -27.77 4.49 5.80
N VAL A 786 -27.46 4.52 4.51
CA VAL A 786 -28.49 4.59 3.43
C VAL A 786 -28.43 3.36 2.53
N ILE A 787 -29.59 2.74 2.28
CA ILE A 787 -29.80 1.70 1.27
C ILE A 787 -30.91 2.22 0.35
N GLU A 788 -30.60 2.46 -0.93
CA GLU A 788 -31.48 3.20 -1.85
C GLU A 788 -31.61 2.47 -3.19
N ASP A 789 -32.82 2.36 -3.74
CA ASP A 789 -33.13 1.71 -5.03
C ASP A 789 -32.59 0.27 -5.18
N CYS A 790 -32.38 -0.45 -4.07
CA CYS A 790 -31.80 -1.79 -4.08
C CYS A 790 -32.86 -2.90 -4.25
N SER A 791 -32.54 -3.97 -4.96
CA SER A 791 -33.41 -5.13 -5.24
C SER A 791 -32.82 -6.41 -4.63
N PHE A 792 -33.64 -7.22 -3.95
CA PHE A 792 -33.23 -8.45 -3.27
C PHE A 792 -34.14 -9.62 -3.65
N GLN A 793 -33.59 -10.73 -4.15
CA GLN A 793 -34.38 -11.86 -4.64
C GLN A 793 -33.88 -13.20 -4.06
N ASP A 794 -34.81 -14.09 -3.68
CA ASP A 794 -34.56 -15.50 -3.30
C ASP A 794 -33.56 -15.76 -2.16
N PHE A 795 -33.53 -14.89 -1.13
CA PHE A 795 -32.70 -15.08 0.08
C PHE A 795 -33.26 -16.16 1.02
N ASP A 796 -32.38 -16.93 1.65
CA ASP A 796 -32.74 -17.98 2.62
C ASP A 796 -32.88 -17.47 4.07
N ARG A 797 -32.25 -16.33 4.40
CA ARG A 797 -32.39 -15.62 5.67
C ARG A 797 -32.99 -14.22 5.47
N ASP A 798 -32.55 -13.26 6.29
CA ASP A 798 -33.07 -11.89 6.30
C ASP A 798 -32.33 -11.05 5.26
N ALA A 799 -33.00 -10.23 4.46
CA ALA A 799 -32.31 -9.49 3.40
C ALA A 799 -31.49 -8.31 3.96
N ILE A 800 -32.09 -7.52 4.88
CA ILE A 800 -31.43 -6.42 5.58
C ILE A 800 -31.54 -6.62 7.10
N GLN A 801 -30.44 -6.45 7.82
CA GLN A 801 -30.35 -6.35 9.28
C GLN A 801 -29.74 -4.99 9.66
N ALA A 802 -30.57 -4.06 10.11
CA ALA A 802 -30.15 -2.74 10.59
C ALA A 802 -30.09 -2.75 12.12
N LEU A 803 -28.92 -3.03 12.69
CA LEU A 803 -28.74 -3.32 14.11
C LEU A 803 -27.73 -2.35 14.75
N GLY A 804 -28.11 -1.71 15.84
CA GLY A 804 -27.23 -0.79 16.59
C GLY A 804 -27.97 0.46 17.06
N ALA A 805 -27.24 1.43 17.62
CA ALA A 805 -27.80 2.63 18.23
C ALA A 805 -27.98 3.83 17.28
N GLY A 806 -27.43 3.76 16.07
CA GLY A 806 -27.51 4.81 15.03
C GLY A 806 -28.80 4.77 14.20
N SER A 807 -28.80 5.52 13.10
CA SER A 807 -29.98 5.63 12.21
C SER A 807 -29.77 4.93 10.86
N ALA A 808 -30.84 4.42 10.25
CA ALA A 808 -30.82 3.84 8.91
C ALA A 808 -31.97 4.36 8.04
N SER A 809 -31.75 4.45 6.73
CA SER A 809 -32.75 4.80 5.72
C SER A 809 -32.75 3.74 4.61
N ILE A 810 -33.92 3.15 4.34
CA ILE A 810 -34.15 2.15 3.31
C ILE A 810 -35.19 2.71 2.34
N LEU A 811 -34.78 3.11 1.14
CA LEU A 811 -35.55 3.96 0.23
C LEU A 811 -35.70 3.28 -1.14
N GLY A 812 -36.89 3.23 -1.73
CA GLY A 812 -37.12 2.71 -3.10
C GLY A 812 -36.80 1.21 -3.29
N CYS A 813 -36.54 0.48 -2.21
CA CYS A 813 -36.00 -0.89 -2.29
C CYS A 813 -37.08 -1.94 -2.60
N GLN A 814 -36.71 -2.99 -3.32
CA GLN A 814 -37.60 -4.08 -3.74
C GLN A 814 -37.10 -5.43 -3.19
N MET A 815 -38.01 -6.30 -2.73
CA MET A 815 -37.70 -7.61 -2.19
C MET A 815 -38.68 -8.67 -2.70
N SER A 816 -38.20 -9.87 -3.03
CA SER A 816 -39.02 -11.00 -3.50
C SER A 816 -38.40 -12.34 -3.10
N GLY A 817 -39.21 -13.35 -2.81
CA GLY A 817 -38.72 -14.72 -2.53
C GLY A 817 -37.98 -14.92 -1.19
N ILE A 818 -37.91 -13.90 -0.33
CA ILE A 818 -37.16 -13.92 0.93
C ILE A 818 -37.78 -14.92 1.93
N ARG A 819 -37.03 -15.94 2.36
CA ARG A 819 -37.55 -17.05 3.20
C ARG A 819 -37.68 -16.74 4.70
N ARG A 820 -37.00 -15.71 5.19
CA ARG A 820 -37.17 -15.22 6.57
C ARG A 820 -37.74 -13.80 6.53
N THR A 821 -37.08 -12.81 7.14
CA THR A 821 -37.58 -11.43 7.17
C THR A 821 -37.08 -10.63 5.97
N GLY A 822 -37.87 -9.71 5.40
CA GLY A 822 -37.31 -8.74 4.46
C GLY A 822 -36.31 -7.81 5.16
N ILE A 823 -36.81 -7.04 6.13
CA ILE A 823 -36.00 -6.11 6.94
C ILE A 823 -36.11 -6.47 8.41
N ILE A 824 -34.99 -6.70 9.11
CA ILE A 824 -34.88 -6.62 10.57
C ILE A 824 -34.26 -5.27 10.92
N ALA A 825 -34.87 -4.49 11.80
CA ALA A 825 -34.37 -3.19 12.23
C ALA A 825 -34.43 -3.04 13.76
N GLY A 826 -33.35 -2.60 14.41
CA GLY A 826 -33.24 -2.66 15.87
C GLY A 826 -32.19 -1.76 16.50
N GLY A 827 -32.65 -0.91 17.44
CA GLY A 827 -31.81 -0.16 18.38
C GLY A 827 -31.69 1.34 18.12
N GLY A 828 -32.14 1.85 16.97
CA GLY A 828 -32.16 3.28 16.64
C GLY A 828 -33.27 3.67 15.65
N THR A 829 -33.16 4.85 15.04
CA THR A 829 -34.18 5.43 14.14
C THR A 829 -34.08 4.82 12.75
N VAL A 830 -35.16 4.21 12.25
CA VAL A 830 -35.15 3.56 10.92
C VAL A 830 -36.29 4.09 10.06
N LEU A 831 -35.94 4.67 8.92
CA LEU A 831 -36.87 5.07 7.87
C LEU A 831 -36.92 3.98 6.80
N VAL A 832 -38.12 3.53 6.45
CA VAL A 832 -38.42 2.71 5.27
C VAL A 832 -39.42 3.49 4.41
N ASP A 833 -39.06 3.78 3.16
CA ASP A 833 -39.83 4.63 2.25
C ASP A 833 -39.86 4.02 0.83
N ASP A 834 -40.99 4.10 0.14
CA ASP A 834 -41.19 3.56 -1.23
C ASP A 834 -40.74 2.09 -1.38
N PHE A 835 -40.93 1.28 -0.33
CA PHE A 835 -40.44 -0.10 -0.26
C PHE A 835 -41.46 -1.12 -0.77
N THR A 836 -41.01 -2.06 -1.60
CA THR A 836 -41.83 -3.14 -2.16
C THR A 836 -41.36 -4.51 -1.67
N TYR A 837 -42.22 -5.29 -1.01
CA TYR A 837 -41.96 -6.68 -0.62
C TYR A 837 -42.99 -7.63 -1.23
N MET A 838 -42.53 -8.63 -1.99
CA MET A 838 -43.36 -9.60 -2.72
C MET A 838 -43.12 -11.05 -2.26
N GLY A 839 -43.45 -11.34 -1.00
CA GLY A 839 -43.64 -12.69 -0.47
C GLY A 839 -42.37 -13.52 -0.29
N GLY A 840 -42.49 -14.57 0.51
CA GLY A 840 -41.41 -15.54 0.72
C GLY A 840 -41.48 -16.74 -0.24
N ALA A 841 -40.33 -17.37 -0.52
CA ALA A 841 -40.29 -18.51 -1.42
C ALA A 841 -41.17 -19.68 -0.91
N PRO A 842 -41.82 -20.44 -1.81
CA PRO A 842 -42.74 -21.51 -1.43
C PRO A 842 -42.10 -22.56 -0.51
N GLY A 843 -42.67 -22.74 0.69
CA GLY A 843 -42.21 -23.74 1.66
C GLY A 843 -41.24 -23.23 2.73
N ALA A 844 -41.02 -21.91 2.81
CA ALA A 844 -40.24 -21.27 3.87
C ALA A 844 -40.76 -21.58 5.29
N ALA A 845 -39.85 -21.50 6.28
CA ALA A 845 -40.15 -21.70 7.69
C ALA A 845 -41.10 -20.60 8.22
N PRO A 846 -41.91 -20.86 9.27
CA PRO A 846 -42.99 -19.97 9.73
C PRO A 846 -42.51 -18.73 10.53
N VAL A 847 -41.37 -18.11 10.20
CA VAL A 847 -40.70 -17.16 11.08
C VAL A 847 -40.49 -15.78 10.42
N ASN A 848 -41.42 -14.88 10.73
CA ASN A 848 -41.44 -13.44 10.42
C ASN A 848 -41.63 -13.13 8.92
N GLY A 849 -42.30 -12.01 8.61
CA GLY A 849 -42.64 -11.62 7.23
C GLY A 849 -41.92 -10.35 6.76
N GLY A 850 -42.64 -9.44 6.10
CA GLY A 850 -42.04 -8.37 5.29
C GLY A 850 -41.03 -7.49 6.05
N ILE A 851 -41.47 -6.85 7.13
CA ILE A 851 -40.62 -6.01 7.98
C ILE A 851 -40.79 -6.44 9.44
N THR A 852 -39.69 -6.64 10.18
CA THR A 852 -39.70 -6.85 11.63
C THR A 852 -38.86 -5.79 12.33
N LEU A 853 -39.49 -5.01 13.19
CA LEU A 853 -38.81 -4.08 14.08
C LEU A 853 -38.53 -4.82 15.41
N GLN A 854 -37.26 -4.80 15.84
CA GLN A 854 -36.69 -5.59 16.94
C GLN A 854 -35.76 -4.74 17.83
N TRP A 855 -36.29 -4.07 18.84
CA TRP A 855 -35.44 -3.25 19.72
C TRP A 855 -34.72 -4.10 20.78
N GLN A 856 -33.38 -4.01 20.78
CA GLN A 856 -32.48 -4.71 21.71
C GLN A 856 -31.57 -3.76 22.53
N HIS A 857 -31.49 -2.47 22.19
CA HIS A 857 -30.57 -1.51 22.83
C HIS A 857 -31.31 -0.29 23.43
N PRO A 858 -30.86 0.25 24.59
CA PRO A 858 -31.52 1.34 25.30
C PRO A 858 -31.16 2.74 24.77
N ALA A 859 -31.04 2.91 23.45
CA ALA A 859 -30.84 4.24 22.86
C ALA A 859 -32.11 5.11 23.07
N SER A 860 -31.95 6.40 23.30
CA SER A 860 -33.06 7.28 23.69
C SER A 860 -33.96 7.64 22.50
N GLY A 861 -35.21 7.17 22.52
CA GLY A 861 -36.27 7.59 21.59
C GLY A 861 -36.09 7.16 20.13
N PRO A 862 -35.87 5.86 19.84
CA PRO A 862 -35.86 5.37 18.46
C PRO A 862 -37.26 5.49 17.87
N ARG A 863 -37.36 6.21 16.74
CA ARG A 863 -38.59 6.27 15.95
C ARG A 863 -38.40 5.49 14.65
N SER A 864 -39.15 4.43 14.46
CA SER A 864 -39.24 3.77 13.16
C SER A 864 -40.37 4.38 12.35
N ILE A 865 -40.14 4.63 11.06
CA ILE A 865 -41.13 5.17 10.13
C ILE A 865 -41.14 4.22 8.93
N ILE A 866 -42.30 3.67 8.58
CA ILE A 866 -42.53 2.87 7.37
C ILE A 866 -43.58 3.61 6.56
N ARG A 867 -43.28 3.97 5.31
CA ARG A 867 -44.25 4.71 4.49
C ARG A 867 -44.16 4.47 2.99
N ASN A 868 -45.20 4.87 2.27
CA ASN A 868 -45.33 4.70 0.81
C ASN A 868 -45.06 3.25 0.33
N SER A 869 -45.22 2.26 1.20
CA SER A 869 -44.65 0.92 1.00
C SER A 869 -45.72 -0.13 0.66
N PHE A 870 -45.40 -1.05 -0.25
CA PHE A 870 -46.26 -2.16 -0.69
C PHE A 870 -45.70 -3.50 -0.17
N ILE A 871 -46.43 -4.18 0.72
CA ILE A 871 -45.97 -5.40 1.41
C ILE A 871 -46.97 -6.53 1.21
N THR A 872 -46.57 -7.60 0.49
CA THR A 872 -47.46 -8.72 0.17
C THR A 872 -46.86 -10.11 0.35
N GLY A 873 -47.72 -11.13 0.39
CA GLY A 873 -47.38 -12.51 0.05
C GLY A 873 -46.89 -13.41 1.20
N ALA A 874 -46.90 -12.95 2.45
CA ALA A 874 -46.44 -13.74 3.58
C ALA A 874 -47.59 -14.64 4.13
N SER A 875 -47.89 -15.72 3.41
CA SER A 875 -49.05 -16.60 3.66
C SER A 875 -48.77 -17.83 4.54
N SER A 876 -47.56 -17.97 5.09
CA SER A 876 -47.21 -19.09 5.98
C SER A 876 -47.78 -18.90 7.40
N ALA A 877 -47.90 -20.00 8.15
CA ALA A 877 -48.53 -19.98 9.46
C ALA A 877 -47.66 -19.28 10.52
N GLY A 878 -47.85 -17.98 10.69
CA GLY A 878 -47.04 -17.14 11.59
C GLY A 878 -46.35 -15.96 10.89
N ALA A 879 -46.71 -15.71 9.63
CA ALA A 879 -46.19 -14.58 8.86
C ALA A 879 -47.04 -13.30 9.02
N HIS A 880 -46.35 -12.16 9.04
CA HIS A 880 -46.92 -10.84 9.30
C HIS A 880 -46.36 -9.85 8.28
N GLY A 881 -47.17 -8.95 7.72
CA GLY A 881 -46.67 -7.94 6.79
C GLY A 881 -45.65 -7.02 7.45
N VAL A 882 -46.04 -6.42 8.59
CA VAL A 882 -45.14 -5.74 9.52
C VAL A 882 -45.27 -6.38 10.90
N ALA A 883 -44.16 -6.64 11.58
CA ALA A 883 -44.10 -7.10 12.96
C ALA A 883 -43.31 -6.12 13.82
N ILE A 884 -43.93 -5.62 14.88
CA ILE A 884 -43.35 -4.70 15.85
C ILE A 884 -43.15 -5.51 17.14
N THR A 885 -41.89 -5.80 17.47
CA THR A 885 -41.54 -6.75 18.53
C THR A 885 -40.46 -6.23 19.46
N ARG A 886 -40.61 -6.50 20.76
CA ARG A 886 -39.60 -6.17 21.79
C ARG A 886 -38.78 -7.40 22.15
N LEU A 887 -37.44 -7.25 22.21
CA LEU A 887 -36.51 -8.31 22.60
C LEU A 887 -35.80 -7.93 23.91
N GLY A 888 -36.56 -7.94 25.01
CA GLY A 888 -36.04 -7.82 26.38
C GLY A 888 -36.66 -6.70 27.22
N ALA A 889 -36.42 -6.79 28.53
CA ALA A 889 -36.95 -5.85 29.53
C ALA A 889 -36.08 -4.59 29.66
N LEU A 890 -36.14 -3.70 28.66
CA LEU A 890 -35.44 -2.41 28.64
C LEU A 890 -36.45 -1.26 28.60
N GLY A 891 -36.54 -0.48 29.68
CA GLY A 891 -37.52 0.58 29.90
C GLY A 891 -37.28 1.88 29.12
N VAL A 892 -37.23 1.78 27.78
CA VAL A 892 -37.22 2.94 26.88
C VAL A 892 -38.46 2.87 26.00
N PRO A 893 -39.23 3.97 25.85
CA PRO A 893 -40.35 4.02 24.92
C PRO A 893 -39.91 3.75 23.48
N THR A 894 -40.72 2.99 22.76
CA THR A 894 -40.54 2.67 21.35
C THR A 894 -41.63 3.34 20.54
N GLU A 895 -41.28 4.14 19.54
CA GLU A 895 -42.24 4.74 18.61
C GLU A 895 -42.12 4.11 17.21
N ALA A 896 -43.26 3.69 16.66
CA ALA A 896 -43.38 3.29 15.25
C ALA A 896 -44.51 4.09 14.58
N LEU A 897 -44.24 4.59 13.37
CA LEU A 897 -45.23 5.19 12.49
C LEU A 897 -45.31 4.36 11.20
N ILE A 898 -46.51 3.97 10.81
CA ILE A 898 -46.79 3.31 9.53
C ILE A 898 -47.80 4.21 8.80
N GLU A 899 -47.39 4.88 7.72
CA GLU A 899 -48.23 5.83 6.96
C GLU A 899 -48.26 5.50 5.45
N ASP A 900 -49.37 5.76 4.75
CA ASP A 900 -49.46 5.61 3.27
C ASP A 900 -49.00 4.23 2.72
N CYS A 901 -49.23 3.14 3.47
CA CYS A 901 -48.80 1.78 3.10
C CYS A 901 -49.94 0.92 2.52
N VAL A 902 -49.58 -0.12 1.77
CA VAL A 902 -50.50 -1.18 1.32
C VAL A 902 -49.95 -2.53 1.77
N ILE A 903 -50.65 -3.22 2.67
CA ILE A 903 -50.19 -4.47 3.30
C ILE A 903 -51.26 -5.56 3.08
N THR A 904 -51.02 -6.45 2.11
CA THR A 904 -52.03 -7.38 1.60
C THR A 904 -51.54 -8.82 1.52
N GLY A 905 -52.43 -9.82 1.46
CA GLY A 905 -52.05 -11.23 1.20
C GLY A 905 -51.22 -11.91 2.29
N ASN A 906 -51.03 -11.25 3.44
CA ASN A 906 -50.34 -11.78 4.61
C ASN A 906 -51.32 -12.54 5.52
N ARG A 907 -50.83 -13.40 6.42
CA ARG A 907 -51.70 -14.05 7.44
C ARG A 907 -52.26 -13.03 8.42
N ASN A 908 -51.41 -12.12 8.92
CA ASN A 908 -51.82 -10.88 9.56
C ASN A 908 -51.18 -9.68 8.84
N GLY A 909 -51.87 -8.55 8.78
CA GLY A 909 -51.31 -7.31 8.20
C GLY A 909 -50.18 -6.76 9.07
N ILE A 910 -50.53 -6.31 10.27
CA ILE A 910 -49.59 -5.78 11.27
C ILE A 910 -49.68 -6.61 12.57
N LEU A 911 -48.53 -6.94 13.17
CA LEU A 911 -48.42 -7.49 14.53
C LEU A 911 -47.75 -6.47 15.45
N VAL A 912 -48.29 -6.30 16.65
CA VAL A 912 -47.65 -5.58 17.77
C VAL A 912 -47.57 -6.52 18.97
N ASP A 913 -46.37 -6.97 19.33
CA ASP A 913 -46.17 -8.00 20.37
C ASP A 913 -44.96 -7.74 21.29
N ASP A 914 -45.07 -8.19 22.53
CA ASP A 914 -43.98 -8.23 23.52
C ASP A 914 -43.89 -9.65 24.09
N PRO A 915 -43.12 -10.54 23.43
CA PRO A 915 -42.99 -11.92 23.87
C PRO A 915 -42.14 -12.07 25.14
N ALA A 916 -41.49 -11.01 25.63
CA ALA A 916 -40.36 -11.13 26.56
C ALA A 916 -40.74 -11.05 28.04
N ASN A 917 -41.74 -10.26 28.46
CA ASN A 917 -42.10 -10.18 29.89
C ASN A 917 -43.53 -9.64 30.19
N PRO A 918 -44.50 -10.48 30.61
CA PRO A 918 -45.86 -10.04 30.96
C PRO A 918 -45.98 -9.46 32.39
N SER A 919 -44.88 -9.12 33.09
CA SER A 919 -44.90 -8.92 34.55
C SER A 919 -44.30 -7.61 35.11
N THR A 920 -43.92 -6.66 34.25
CA THR A 920 -43.34 -5.36 34.69
C THR A 920 -44.11 -4.18 34.10
N GLU A 921 -44.46 -3.21 34.96
CA GLU A 921 -45.21 -1.97 34.67
C GLU A 921 -44.40 -0.93 33.87
N ASP A 922 -43.65 -1.36 32.86
CA ASP A 922 -42.76 -0.51 32.05
C ASP A 922 -43.42 -0.22 30.68
N PRO A 923 -43.89 1.02 30.43
CA PRO A 923 -44.87 1.30 29.38
C PRO A 923 -44.27 1.63 28.00
N ASP A 924 -45.17 1.88 27.05
CA ASP A 924 -44.94 2.63 25.80
C ASP A 924 -44.16 1.91 24.68
N CYS A 925 -44.71 0.80 24.17
CA CYS A 925 -44.64 0.57 22.72
C CYS A 925 -45.79 1.34 22.07
N SER A 926 -45.48 2.50 21.49
CA SER A 926 -46.43 3.41 20.83
C SER A 926 -46.37 3.19 19.32
N VAL A 927 -47.51 2.79 18.72
CA VAL A 927 -47.62 2.58 17.28
C VAL A 927 -48.71 3.49 16.73
N GLN A 928 -48.35 4.37 15.80
CA GLN A 928 -49.31 5.12 14.98
C GLN A 928 -49.40 4.47 13.60
N ILE A 929 -50.63 4.23 13.15
CA ILE A 929 -50.94 3.67 11.83
C ILE A 929 -51.91 4.65 11.17
N ASP A 930 -51.56 5.22 10.02
CA ASP A 930 -52.35 6.25 9.33
C ASP A 930 -52.46 5.95 7.83
N THR A 931 -53.65 6.00 7.24
CA THR A 931 -53.84 5.92 5.78
C THR A 931 -53.23 4.64 5.16
N VAL A 932 -53.48 3.48 5.79
CA VAL A 932 -52.96 2.17 5.35
C VAL A 932 -54.07 1.28 4.79
N ASP A 933 -53.84 0.64 3.64
CA ASP A 933 -54.71 -0.43 3.10
C ASP A 933 -54.25 -1.80 3.63
N LEU A 934 -54.97 -2.34 4.62
CA LEU A 934 -54.72 -3.63 5.24
C LEU A 934 -55.74 -4.66 4.78
N SER A 935 -55.27 -5.70 4.07
CA SER A 935 -56.10 -6.86 3.73
C SER A 935 -55.36 -8.19 3.98
N SER A 936 -55.58 -8.76 5.16
CA SER A 936 -55.11 -10.13 5.45
C SER A 936 -56.03 -11.17 4.82
N SER A 937 -55.51 -12.38 4.56
CA SER A 937 -56.29 -13.46 3.90
C SER A 937 -56.77 -14.56 4.84
N LEU A 938 -56.40 -14.48 6.13
CA LEU A 938 -56.53 -15.59 7.09
C LEU A 938 -57.01 -15.11 8.46
N ASP A 939 -56.17 -14.36 9.19
CA ASP A 939 -56.39 -14.03 10.60
C ASP A 939 -56.85 -12.57 10.74
N ALA A 940 -56.01 -11.63 11.18
CA ALA A 940 -56.40 -10.23 11.44
C ALA A 940 -55.70 -9.19 10.54
N CYS A 941 -56.31 -8.03 10.30
CA CYS A 941 -55.60 -6.92 9.65
C CYS A 941 -54.59 -6.28 10.61
N ILE A 942 -54.97 -6.03 11.86
CA ILE A 942 -54.05 -5.65 12.96
C ILE A 942 -54.21 -6.65 14.12
N LEU A 943 -53.11 -7.23 14.58
CA LEU A 943 -53.05 -8.16 15.70
C LEU A 943 -52.17 -7.59 16.83
N ILE A 944 -52.73 -7.48 18.03
CA ILE A 944 -52.04 -6.91 19.20
C ILE A 944 -51.95 -7.98 20.29
N GLY A 945 -50.72 -8.45 20.53
CA GLY A 945 -50.39 -9.56 21.44
C GLY A 945 -49.82 -9.14 22.79
N SER A 946 -49.45 -7.86 22.97
CA SER A 946 -48.84 -7.33 24.19
C SER A 946 -49.87 -6.74 25.18
N ASP A 947 -49.62 -6.88 26.49
CA ASP A 947 -50.45 -6.28 27.54
C ASP A 947 -50.27 -4.76 27.69
N ASN A 948 -49.15 -4.19 27.21
CA ASN A 948 -48.79 -2.78 27.41
C ASN A 948 -48.64 -2.00 26.09
N ALA A 949 -49.03 -2.58 24.95
CA ALA A 949 -49.00 -1.87 23.66
C ALA A 949 -50.01 -0.71 23.67
N ARG A 950 -49.61 0.39 23.04
CA ARG A 950 -50.46 1.57 22.83
C ARG A 950 -50.53 1.83 21.33
N VAL A 951 -51.67 1.53 20.72
CA VAL A 951 -51.82 1.54 19.26
C VAL A 951 -52.87 2.57 18.87
N ARG A 952 -52.53 3.45 17.94
CA ARG A 952 -53.41 4.44 17.34
C ARG A 952 -53.59 4.12 15.87
N VAL A 953 -54.83 4.03 15.41
CA VAL A 953 -55.20 3.66 14.03
C VAL A 953 -56.13 4.73 13.45
N ASP A 954 -55.69 5.40 12.39
CA ASP A 954 -56.41 6.45 11.67
C ASP A 954 -56.47 6.14 10.17
N ASN A 955 -57.58 6.49 9.51
CA ASN A 955 -57.77 6.47 8.05
C ASN A 955 -57.43 5.13 7.33
N CYS A 956 -57.39 3.99 8.03
CA CYS A 956 -56.99 2.71 7.45
C CYS A 956 -58.18 1.94 6.84
N ASP A 957 -57.97 1.30 5.69
CA ASP A 957 -58.85 0.23 5.22
C ASP A 957 -58.46 -1.05 5.98
N LEU A 958 -59.38 -1.63 6.74
CA LEU A 958 -59.11 -2.78 7.60
C LEU A 958 -59.82 -4.05 7.10
N ARG A 959 -60.32 -4.06 5.86
CA ARG A 959 -61.22 -5.08 5.31
C ARG A 959 -60.50 -6.33 4.79
N GLY A 960 -61.26 -7.40 4.59
CA GLY A 960 -60.81 -8.63 3.92
C GLY A 960 -60.25 -9.73 4.84
N ALA A 961 -59.79 -9.38 6.05
CA ALA A 961 -59.35 -10.36 7.05
C ALA A 961 -60.43 -11.41 7.39
N GLY A 962 -59.99 -12.65 7.61
CA GLY A 962 -60.87 -13.81 7.86
C GLY A 962 -61.36 -13.96 9.30
N GLN A 963 -60.65 -13.38 10.27
CA GLN A 963 -61.01 -13.39 11.70
C GLN A 963 -61.48 -12.02 12.18
N ALA A 964 -60.65 -10.98 12.08
CA ALA A 964 -61.03 -9.63 12.52
C ALA A 964 -60.30 -8.48 11.79
N GLY A 965 -60.92 -7.31 11.69
CA GLY A 965 -60.20 -6.09 11.28
C GLY A 965 -59.12 -5.71 12.31
N LEU A 966 -59.48 -5.75 13.60
CA LEU A 966 -58.58 -5.51 14.72
C LEU A 966 -58.75 -6.64 15.77
N CYS A 967 -57.66 -7.29 16.18
CA CYS A 967 -57.64 -8.37 17.16
C CYS A 967 -56.73 -8.00 18.34
N ILE A 968 -57.30 -7.92 19.54
CA ILE A 968 -56.66 -7.41 20.76
C ILE A 968 -56.64 -8.52 21.82
N ASN A 969 -55.63 -9.39 21.81
CA ASN A 969 -55.63 -10.60 22.66
C ASN A 969 -55.34 -10.35 24.15
N ARG A 970 -55.05 -9.10 24.54
CA ARG A 970 -54.46 -8.72 25.84
C ARG A 970 -54.84 -7.30 26.27
N SER A 971 -54.30 -6.82 27.39
CA SER A 971 -54.66 -5.56 28.05
C SER A 971 -54.25 -4.26 27.32
N ALA A 972 -53.95 -4.31 26.02
CA ALA A 972 -53.46 -3.19 25.23
C ALA A 972 -54.45 -2.01 25.17
N LEU A 973 -53.91 -0.81 25.06
CA LEU A 973 -54.68 0.41 24.86
C LEU A 973 -54.73 0.75 23.36
N VAL A 974 -55.91 0.65 22.76
CA VAL A 974 -56.09 0.91 21.33
C VAL A 974 -57.05 2.07 21.11
N ASP A 975 -56.64 3.03 20.29
CA ASP A 975 -57.45 4.15 19.82
C ASP A 975 -57.65 4.01 18.30
N ALA A 976 -58.90 3.88 17.85
CA ALA A 976 -59.22 3.56 16.45
C ALA A 976 -60.47 4.31 15.94
N GLY A 977 -60.83 5.46 16.54
CA GLY A 977 -62.06 6.16 16.18
C GLY A 977 -62.19 7.57 16.74
N ASP A 978 -63.01 8.38 16.05
CA ASP A 978 -63.38 9.76 16.42
C ASP A 978 -64.13 9.82 17.75
N CYS A 979 -63.37 9.79 18.83
CA CYS A 979 -63.83 10.19 20.14
C CYS A 979 -64.05 11.71 20.11
N LEU A 980 -65.30 12.14 19.90
CA LEU A 980 -65.79 13.54 20.00
C LEU A 980 -65.59 14.20 21.39
N VAL A 981 -64.80 13.58 22.26
CA VAL A 981 -64.36 14.01 23.58
C VAL A 981 -62.85 13.79 23.61
N GLY A 982 -62.06 14.87 23.74
CA GLY A 982 -60.64 14.85 23.40
C GLY A 982 -59.77 13.88 24.22
N ASP A 983 -58.73 13.36 23.56
CA ASP A 983 -57.63 12.49 24.05
C ASP A 983 -57.94 11.70 25.34
N ILE A 984 -58.77 10.67 25.19
CA ILE A 984 -59.19 9.78 26.28
C ILE A 984 -58.09 8.74 26.60
N THR A 985 -57.23 8.44 25.63
CA THR A 985 -56.23 7.35 25.64
C THR A 985 -54.80 7.85 25.94
N GLY A 986 -54.58 9.16 25.95
CA GLY A 986 -53.25 9.77 26.06
C GLY A 986 -52.38 9.56 24.81
N LEU A 987 -52.99 9.22 23.66
CA LEU A 987 -52.35 9.00 22.36
C LEU A 987 -52.60 10.16 21.38
N GLY A 988 -53.11 11.27 21.90
CA GLY A 988 -53.66 12.36 21.11
C GLY A 988 -55.04 12.01 20.54
N SER A 989 -55.72 12.99 19.96
CA SER A 989 -57.02 12.74 19.32
C SER A 989 -56.83 11.94 18.03
N SER A 990 -57.31 10.70 17.99
CA SER A 990 -57.60 9.99 16.73
C SER A 990 -58.51 10.85 15.84
N THR A 991 -58.32 10.76 14.52
CA THR A 991 -59.22 11.34 13.51
C THR A 991 -60.29 10.34 13.06
N GLY A 992 -60.18 9.07 13.47
CA GLY A 992 -61.02 7.98 12.98
C GLY A 992 -60.76 7.71 11.50
N GLY A 993 -61.83 7.53 10.72
CA GLY A 993 -61.73 7.30 9.26
C GLY A 993 -61.49 5.86 8.82
N ASN A 994 -61.34 4.92 9.77
CA ASN A 994 -61.07 3.51 9.46
C ASN A 994 -62.29 2.80 8.81
N ASP A 995 -62.07 2.07 7.71
CA ASP A 995 -63.11 1.26 7.05
C ASP A 995 -63.11 -0.18 7.59
N LEU A 996 -64.14 -0.50 8.37
CA LEU A 996 -64.43 -1.83 8.92
C LEU A 996 -65.69 -2.44 8.27
N SER A 997 -66.09 -1.97 7.08
CA SER A 997 -67.30 -2.46 6.41
C SER A 997 -67.17 -3.91 5.94
N GLY A 998 -68.21 -4.70 6.20
CA GLY A 998 -68.23 -6.15 5.95
C GLY A 998 -68.08 -7.00 7.21
N TYR A 999 -67.67 -6.41 8.33
CA TYR A 999 -67.55 -7.11 9.62
C TYR A 999 -68.81 -7.03 10.50
N GLY A 1000 -68.97 -8.04 11.36
CA GLY A 1000 -69.93 -8.02 12.46
C GLY A 1000 -69.30 -7.49 13.76
N PHE A 1001 -70.10 -6.88 14.63
CA PHE A 1001 -69.62 -6.47 15.96
C PHE A 1001 -69.80 -7.58 17.02
N ASP A 1002 -70.93 -8.30 17.03
CA ASP A 1002 -71.34 -9.03 18.25
C ASP A 1002 -71.61 -10.55 18.12
N ASP A 1003 -71.80 -11.12 16.91
CA ASP A 1003 -72.46 -12.45 16.77
C ASP A 1003 -71.67 -13.57 16.04
N ALA A 1004 -70.72 -13.26 15.15
CA ALA A 1004 -69.90 -14.25 14.43
C ALA A 1004 -68.70 -13.59 13.72
N PRO A 1005 -67.60 -14.32 13.48
CA PRO A 1005 -66.52 -13.83 12.62
C PRO A 1005 -66.99 -13.72 11.16
N PRO A 1006 -66.41 -12.79 10.38
CA PRO A 1006 -65.30 -11.96 10.79
C PRO A 1006 -65.75 -10.71 11.58
N TRP A 1007 -64.99 -10.37 12.63
CA TRP A 1007 -65.30 -9.32 13.60
C TRP A 1007 -64.72 -7.96 13.23
N ALA A 1008 -65.39 -6.88 13.61
CA ALA A 1008 -64.84 -5.54 13.43
C ALA A 1008 -63.68 -5.32 14.41
N ILE A 1009 -63.91 -5.70 15.67
CA ILE A 1009 -62.90 -5.76 16.73
C ILE A 1009 -63.14 -7.06 17.51
N GLU A 1010 -62.09 -7.84 17.73
CA GLU A 1010 -62.05 -8.99 18.64
C GLU A 1010 -61.18 -8.64 19.86
N ILE A 1011 -61.65 -9.00 21.06
CA ILE A 1011 -61.03 -8.74 22.37
C ILE A 1011 -61.12 -10.01 23.23
#